data_AF-A0A918QQV4-F1
#
_entry.id   AF-A0A918QQV4-F1
#
_cell.length_a   1.000
_cell.length_b   1.000
_cell.length_c   1.000
_cell.angle_alpha   90.00
_cell.angle_beta   90.00
_cell.angle_gamma   90.00
#
_symmetry.space_group_name_H-M   'P 1'
#
loop_
_entity.id
_entity.type
_entity.pdbx_description
1 polymer ?
#
loop_
_entity_poly.entity_id
_entity_poly.type
_entity_poly.pdbx_seq_one_letter_code
_entity_poly.pdbx_strand_id
1 'polypeptide(L)'
;MSQDRLTLHDLMPAHELAASIDAGHVTRKAHPELPLSIYTYTRTAQYERVWNTVTTRCRGLVADDGTGTIVALPLPKFFNVGEHESGQPYAPALPDEPFEVYDKVDGSLAVVFHYAGRWLVASKASFTSVQATWAQRRLDGRDTSALVPGVTYLAEILYPQNRIVVDYGDRRDLVLLAAFRTDGTEVPLAEAAPHWQGVGSVVTVWPAMPLDELVALADSNTLPDGAGATGTQAEGFVLRFSSGVRAKAKLSEYVRLHRMLTSVTERDVWRAHGVQRFASVPAKLLAQGLNCTVEEIEAGGSKPLDALLDEVPDEFDAWVREVVARLEDEAARHERAVDEAYAGLAHLGADRAAFARAVQALPERGLRAAMFLRLDGRRTDLIGWRSVRPEPSDPFATDEETAPAPAPAAAPPPGTAPVRPAAAGARAVPVPARTVPGGAAAERPAAVPAARPGTVPEEPPLPVVHVMTGLPASGKTTAARALQAEAGGRMRRVNLDDLRSMLDLPDPGRGRGHAHEQTVLAVQDAAVRAAVDGGFDVVVDNTHLTKHIPKRLKAAVGGLATFVVHDFTDVPLEECLRRDAARERQVGEEIIRILADKHRKARKGGWRLTAEWMNGGSDGSAPPPVTGYVPDPALPAAVMCDIDGTLALTGDRGPYDFSRCGLDLLNEPVKRALDAFRRADGDTVVLLSGRSEEHRPQTEAWLRRYAVPYDELWMRAAGDTRRDDVVKAELFDAHVRHRYAVRVSLDDRDRVVALWRRMGLPTWQVNYGDF
;
A
#
# COMPACT_ATOMS: atom_id res chain seq x y z
N MET A 1 -50.68 13.56 11.13
CA MET A 1 -50.77 12.16 11.59
C MET A 1 -49.39 11.81 12.13
N SER A 2 -49.29 11.45 13.41
CA SER A 2 -48.01 11.17 14.08
C SER A 2 -47.29 10.06 13.32
N GLN A 3 -46.19 10.36 12.64
CA GLN A 3 -45.27 9.32 12.19
C GLN A 3 -44.49 8.91 13.43
N ASP A 4 -44.78 7.74 13.96
CA ASP A 4 -44.02 7.19 15.09
C ASP A 4 -42.58 6.98 14.60
N ARG A 5 -41.64 7.72 15.19
CA ARG A 5 -40.22 7.66 14.85
C ARG A 5 -39.55 6.76 15.86
N LEU A 6 -38.88 5.71 15.39
CA LEU A 6 -38.11 4.84 16.28
C LEU A 6 -37.02 5.64 16.98
N THR A 7 -36.83 5.35 18.26
CA THR A 7 -35.67 5.78 19.03
C THR A 7 -34.67 4.64 19.16
N LEU A 8 -33.44 4.95 19.59
CA LEU A 8 -32.45 3.93 19.94
C LEU A 8 -33.01 2.94 20.97
N HIS A 9 -33.81 3.43 21.93
CA HIS A 9 -34.43 2.62 22.97
C HIS A 9 -35.50 1.66 22.41
N ASP A 10 -36.27 2.09 21.41
CA ASP A 10 -37.27 1.23 20.75
C ASP A 10 -36.61 0.13 19.93
N LEU A 11 -35.44 0.42 19.34
CA LEU A 11 -34.71 -0.54 18.51
C LEU A 11 -33.88 -1.54 19.33
N MET A 12 -33.31 -1.10 20.47
CA MET A 12 -32.47 -1.93 21.33
C MET A 12 -32.41 -1.40 22.77
N PRO A 13 -32.22 -2.27 23.78
CA PRO A 13 -32.10 -1.82 25.16
C PRO A 13 -30.86 -0.92 25.36
N ALA A 14 -31.05 0.24 26.01
CA ALA A 14 -29.99 1.23 26.20
C ALA A 14 -28.76 0.69 26.95
N HIS A 15 -28.97 -0.23 27.90
CA HIS A 15 -27.90 -0.85 28.66
C HIS A 15 -27.06 -1.82 27.82
N GLU A 16 -27.66 -2.53 26.85
CA GLU A 16 -26.93 -3.41 25.93
C GLU A 16 -26.11 -2.59 24.92
N LEU A 17 -26.64 -1.46 24.46
CA LEU A 17 -25.91 -0.52 23.60
C LEU A 17 -24.70 0.06 24.34
N ALA A 18 -24.88 0.52 25.57
CA ALA A 18 -23.78 1.01 26.40
C ALA A 18 -22.73 -0.08 26.64
N ALA A 19 -23.14 -1.28 27.03
CA ALA A 19 -22.23 -2.41 27.23
C ALA A 19 -21.45 -2.76 25.96
N SER A 20 -22.08 -2.73 24.79
CA SER A 20 -21.40 -3.01 23.51
C SER A 20 -20.40 -1.91 23.13
N ILE A 21 -20.64 -0.65 23.53
CA ILE A 21 -19.69 0.44 23.35
C ILE A 21 -18.51 0.29 24.31
N ASP A 22 -18.78 0.03 25.59
CA ASP A 22 -17.76 -0.14 26.63
C ASP A 22 -16.86 -1.35 26.35
N ALA A 23 -17.42 -2.44 25.82
CA ALA A 23 -16.68 -3.62 25.38
C ALA A 23 -15.89 -3.40 24.06
N GLY A 24 -16.05 -2.24 23.42
CA GLY A 24 -15.40 -1.94 22.14
C GLY A 24 -15.98 -2.72 20.96
N HIS A 25 -17.16 -3.32 21.09
CA HIS A 25 -17.89 -4.01 20.02
C HIS A 25 -18.64 -3.06 19.10
N VAL A 26 -19.00 -1.87 19.59
CA VAL A 26 -19.62 -0.79 18.82
C VAL A 26 -18.83 0.51 19.04
N THR A 27 -18.62 1.25 17.97
CA THR A 27 -18.12 2.63 18.03
C THR A 27 -19.28 3.60 17.86
N ARG A 28 -19.28 4.67 18.66
CA ARG A 28 -20.12 5.84 18.49
C ARG A 28 -19.24 7.01 18.04
N LYS A 29 -19.57 7.64 16.93
CA LYS A 29 -18.87 8.84 16.44
C LYS A 29 -19.86 9.98 16.23
N ALA A 30 -19.59 11.13 16.86
CA ALA A 30 -20.39 12.32 16.67
C ALA A 30 -20.15 12.91 15.26
N HIS A 31 -21.19 13.51 14.70
CA HIS A 31 -21.07 14.35 13.51
C HIS A 31 -20.27 15.61 13.87
N PRO A 32 -19.40 16.12 12.99
CA PRO A 32 -18.57 17.29 13.27
C PRO A 32 -19.31 18.60 13.61
N GLU A 33 -20.63 18.69 13.38
CA GLU A 33 -21.37 19.96 13.33
C GLU A 33 -22.83 19.80 13.77
N LEU A 34 -23.49 18.71 13.37
CA LEU A 34 -24.87 18.40 13.71
C LEU A 34 -24.95 17.59 15.01
N PRO A 35 -26.05 17.66 15.77
CA PRO A 35 -26.23 16.87 16.99
C PRO A 35 -26.63 15.42 16.65
N LEU A 36 -25.80 14.75 15.85
CA LEU A 36 -26.02 13.40 15.35
C LEU A 36 -24.84 12.52 15.74
N SER A 37 -25.11 11.26 16.05
CA SER A 37 -24.08 10.24 16.18
C SER A 37 -24.33 9.06 15.26
N ILE A 38 -23.24 8.53 14.70
CA ILE A 38 -23.24 7.26 13.95
C ILE A 38 -22.72 6.12 14.84
N TYR A 39 -23.40 4.98 14.76
CA TYR A 39 -23.11 3.76 15.52
C TYR A 39 -22.74 2.63 14.55
N THR A 40 -21.56 2.05 14.77
CA THR A 40 -21.00 1.03 13.89
C THR A 40 -20.27 -0.05 14.69
N TYR A 41 -20.58 -1.33 14.42
CA TYR A 41 -19.85 -2.46 14.98
C TYR A 41 -18.37 -2.41 14.58
N THR A 42 -17.51 -2.87 15.47
CA THR A 42 -16.06 -2.81 15.29
C THR A 42 -15.48 -4.07 14.68
N ARG A 43 -14.19 -4.03 14.35
CA ARG A 43 -13.45 -5.24 13.98
C ARG A 43 -13.43 -6.25 15.12
N THR A 44 -13.38 -5.81 16.37
CA THR A 44 -13.46 -6.67 17.55
C THR A 44 -14.77 -7.45 17.58
N ALA A 45 -15.93 -6.80 17.37
CA ALA A 45 -17.21 -7.51 17.29
C ALA A 45 -17.25 -8.56 16.18
N GLN A 46 -16.57 -8.27 15.06
CA GLN A 46 -16.47 -9.19 13.93
C GLN A 46 -15.56 -10.38 14.22
N TYR A 47 -14.38 -10.13 14.78
CA TYR A 47 -13.39 -11.13 15.17
C TYR A 47 -13.94 -12.08 16.23
N GLU A 48 -14.50 -11.51 17.32
CA GLU A 48 -15.07 -12.27 18.43
C GLU A 48 -16.45 -12.86 18.09
N ARG A 49 -16.96 -12.62 16.88
CA ARG A 49 -18.29 -13.06 16.40
C ARG A 49 -19.43 -12.68 17.36
N VAL A 50 -19.33 -11.51 17.99
CA VAL A 50 -20.34 -10.98 18.90
C VAL A 50 -21.45 -10.34 18.09
N TRP A 51 -22.37 -11.19 17.62
CA TRP A 51 -23.52 -10.80 16.80
C TRP A 51 -24.81 -10.91 17.60
N ASN A 52 -25.31 -9.77 18.04
CA ASN A 52 -26.58 -9.63 18.76
C ASN A 52 -27.42 -8.51 18.13
N THR A 53 -28.58 -8.21 18.71
CA THR A 53 -29.46 -7.13 18.22
C THR A 53 -28.74 -5.79 18.09
N VAL A 54 -27.85 -5.45 19.03
CA VAL A 54 -27.09 -4.20 19.01
C VAL A 54 -26.06 -4.20 17.89
N THR A 55 -25.15 -5.17 17.86
CA THR A 55 -24.01 -5.18 16.92
C THR A 55 -24.45 -5.40 15.48
N THR A 56 -25.54 -6.14 15.25
CA THR A 56 -26.11 -6.30 13.89
C THR A 56 -26.79 -5.03 13.39
N ARG A 57 -27.41 -4.24 14.27
CA ARG A 57 -28.09 -2.98 13.90
C ARG A 57 -27.14 -1.79 13.79
N CYS A 58 -26.04 -1.79 14.52
CA CYS A 58 -25.01 -0.76 14.44
C CYS A 58 -24.15 -0.95 13.17
N ARG A 59 -24.70 -0.65 11.98
CA ARG A 59 -23.98 -0.73 10.70
C ARG A 59 -24.12 0.59 9.93
N GLY A 60 -23.81 1.70 10.60
CA GLY A 60 -24.06 3.05 10.10
C GLY A 60 -25.40 3.62 10.57
N LEU A 61 -25.85 3.17 11.74
CA LEU A 61 -27.08 3.66 12.37
C LEU A 61 -26.85 5.09 12.83
N VAL A 62 -27.72 6.03 12.44
CA VAL A 62 -27.60 7.44 12.81
C VAL A 62 -28.76 7.84 13.71
N ALA A 63 -28.46 8.43 14.86
CA ALA A 63 -29.45 8.95 15.79
C ALA A 63 -29.15 10.40 16.20
N ASP A 64 -30.21 11.13 16.53
CA ASP A 64 -30.12 12.46 17.14
C ASP A 64 -29.67 12.35 18.60
N ASP A 65 -28.63 13.09 18.97
CA ASP A 65 -28.01 13.01 20.28
C ASP A 65 -28.89 13.58 21.40
N GLY A 66 -29.79 14.51 21.07
CA GLY A 66 -30.69 15.14 22.04
C GLY A 66 -31.93 14.33 22.31
N THR A 67 -32.54 13.75 21.26
CA THR A 67 -33.81 13.02 21.39
C THR A 67 -33.65 11.50 21.39
N GLY A 68 -32.51 10.97 20.95
CA GLY A 68 -32.32 9.54 20.72
C GLY A 68 -33.12 9.00 19.52
N THR A 69 -33.77 9.87 18.75
CA THR A 69 -34.56 9.48 17.57
C THR A 69 -33.62 8.99 16.47
N ILE A 70 -33.96 7.87 15.85
CA ILE A 70 -33.24 7.33 14.70
C ILE A 70 -33.52 8.23 13.49
N VAL A 71 -32.45 8.77 12.92
CA VAL A 71 -32.48 9.64 11.74
C VAL A 71 -32.16 8.85 10.49
N ALA A 72 -31.30 7.83 10.60
CA ALA A 72 -31.00 6.91 9.49
C ALA A 72 -30.93 5.47 9.98
N LEU A 73 -31.75 4.60 9.40
CA LEU A 73 -31.80 3.17 9.72
C LEU A 73 -31.13 2.34 8.61
N PRO A 74 -29.94 1.77 8.84
CA PRO A 74 -29.25 0.94 7.86
C PRO A 74 -29.80 -0.48 7.82
N LEU A 75 -29.39 -1.22 6.78
CA LEU A 75 -29.56 -2.68 6.73
C LEU A 75 -28.85 -3.30 7.94
N PRO A 76 -29.52 -4.19 8.69
CA PRO A 76 -28.85 -5.03 9.67
C PRO A 76 -27.72 -5.81 9.00
N LYS A 77 -26.69 -6.18 9.77
CA LYS A 77 -25.73 -7.17 9.30
C LYS A 77 -26.48 -8.47 8.97
N PHE A 78 -26.23 -9.00 7.79
CA PHE A 78 -26.70 -10.31 7.34
C PHE A 78 -25.52 -11.17 6.90
N PHE A 79 -25.72 -12.49 6.95
CA PHE A 79 -24.66 -13.50 6.92
C PHE A 79 -24.69 -14.31 5.62
N ASN A 80 -23.65 -15.09 5.38
CA ASN A 80 -23.59 -15.95 4.20
C ASN A 80 -24.58 -17.11 4.32
N VAL A 81 -25.12 -17.60 3.20
CA VAL A 81 -26.06 -18.75 3.20
C VAL A 81 -25.50 -19.93 4.00
N GLY A 82 -24.23 -20.30 3.80
CA GLY A 82 -23.60 -21.38 4.55
C GLY A 82 -23.52 -21.18 6.07
N GLU A 83 -23.50 -19.93 6.56
CA GLU A 83 -23.54 -19.67 8.01
C GLU A 83 -24.90 -20.03 8.61
N HIS A 84 -25.99 -19.82 7.84
CA HIS A 84 -27.34 -20.21 8.25
C HIS A 84 -27.54 -21.74 8.22
N GLU A 85 -26.92 -22.43 7.26
CA GLU A 85 -26.95 -23.91 7.17
C GLU A 85 -26.20 -24.56 8.33
N SER A 86 -25.09 -23.96 8.75
CA SER A 86 -24.29 -24.44 9.88
C SER A 86 -24.95 -24.23 11.26
N GLY A 87 -26.09 -23.53 11.31
CA GLY A 87 -26.88 -23.36 12.53
C GLY A 87 -26.22 -22.49 13.60
N GLN A 88 -25.42 -21.49 13.19
CA GLN A 88 -24.79 -20.57 14.14
C GLN A 88 -25.86 -19.85 14.98
N PRO A 89 -25.65 -19.64 16.30
CA PRO A 89 -26.62 -18.95 17.14
C PRO A 89 -27.04 -17.57 16.62
N TYR A 90 -26.17 -16.88 15.89
CA TYR A 90 -26.41 -15.57 15.29
C TYR A 90 -26.95 -15.61 13.85
N ALA A 91 -26.93 -16.79 13.20
CA ALA A 91 -27.44 -17.04 11.86
C ALA A 91 -28.36 -18.27 11.91
N PRO A 92 -29.60 -18.14 12.40
CA PRO A 92 -30.55 -19.24 12.43
C PRO A 92 -30.91 -19.71 11.01
N ALA A 93 -31.47 -20.92 10.89
CA ALA A 93 -31.88 -21.48 9.61
C ALA A 93 -32.74 -20.49 8.80
N LEU A 94 -32.47 -20.41 7.50
CA LEU A 94 -33.22 -19.53 6.61
C LEU A 94 -34.71 -19.93 6.60
N PRO A 95 -35.63 -18.94 6.53
CA PRO A 95 -37.06 -19.24 6.54
C PRO A 95 -37.47 -19.93 5.25
N ASP A 96 -38.45 -20.84 5.36
CA ASP A 96 -39.12 -21.46 4.21
C ASP A 96 -40.17 -20.48 3.64
N GLU A 97 -39.66 -19.42 3.01
CA GLU A 97 -40.43 -18.31 2.47
C GLU A 97 -39.91 -17.94 1.07
N PRO A 98 -40.77 -17.37 0.19
CA PRO A 98 -40.30 -16.78 -1.05
C PRO A 98 -39.28 -15.67 -0.80
N PHE A 99 -38.27 -15.59 -1.67
CA PHE A 99 -37.26 -14.54 -1.65
C PHE A 99 -37.02 -13.92 -3.02
N GLU A 100 -36.53 -12.68 -2.99
CA GLU A 100 -36.02 -11.96 -4.16
C GLU A 100 -34.50 -12.11 -4.22
N VAL A 101 -33.95 -12.14 -5.44
CA VAL A 101 -32.51 -12.26 -5.69
C VAL A 101 -32.00 -10.95 -6.25
N TYR A 102 -31.08 -10.31 -5.54
CA TYR A 102 -30.45 -9.07 -5.95
C TYR A 102 -28.97 -9.30 -6.29
N ASP A 103 -28.41 -8.51 -7.20
CA ASP A 103 -26.95 -8.41 -7.33
C ASP A 103 -26.33 -8.01 -5.99
N LYS A 104 -25.28 -8.72 -5.58
CA LYS A 104 -24.39 -8.20 -4.55
C LYS A 104 -23.42 -7.24 -5.22
N VAL A 105 -23.68 -5.95 -5.03
CA VAL A 105 -22.82 -4.89 -5.56
C VAL A 105 -21.60 -4.72 -4.65
N ASP A 106 -20.41 -4.72 -5.24
CA ASP A 106 -19.13 -4.67 -4.54
C ASP A 106 -18.60 -3.23 -4.44
N GLY A 107 -18.94 -2.55 -3.35
CA GLY A 107 -18.52 -1.16 -3.15
C GLY A 107 -18.54 -0.75 -1.68
N SER A 108 -18.81 0.54 -1.43
CA SER A 108 -19.00 1.03 -0.05
C SER A 108 -20.43 1.47 0.23
N LEU A 109 -20.99 1.05 1.37
CA LEU A 109 -22.33 1.44 1.79
C LEU A 109 -22.45 2.96 1.99
N ALA A 110 -23.39 3.58 1.29
CA ALA A 110 -23.96 4.89 1.55
C ALA A 110 -25.27 4.76 2.35
N VAL A 111 -25.38 5.55 3.40
CA VAL A 111 -26.59 5.77 4.19
C VAL A 111 -27.06 7.19 3.93
N VAL A 112 -28.12 7.35 3.13
CA VAL A 112 -28.68 8.64 2.73
C VAL A 112 -29.94 8.94 3.54
N PHE A 113 -29.96 10.09 4.21
CA PHE A 113 -31.03 10.47 5.13
C PHE A 113 -31.28 11.97 5.11
N HIS A 114 -32.48 12.38 5.55
CA HIS A 114 -32.88 13.79 5.58
C HIS A 114 -32.87 14.32 7.02
N TYR A 115 -32.11 15.39 7.26
CA TYR A 115 -32.03 16.04 8.57
C TYR A 115 -31.99 17.57 8.41
N ALA A 116 -32.72 18.29 9.26
CA ALA A 116 -32.78 19.75 9.28
C ALA A 116 -32.99 20.41 7.89
N GLY A 117 -33.85 19.81 7.05
CA GLY A 117 -34.18 20.35 5.72
C GLY A 117 -33.17 20.04 4.62
N ARG A 118 -32.21 19.14 4.86
CA ARG A 118 -31.16 18.78 3.89
C ARG A 118 -30.95 17.28 3.83
N TRP A 119 -30.57 16.80 2.65
CA TRP A 119 -30.12 15.42 2.44
C TRP A 119 -28.64 15.28 2.79
N LEU A 120 -28.33 14.27 3.59
CA LEU A 120 -27.00 13.96 4.08
C LEU A 120 -26.63 12.51 3.74
N VAL A 121 -25.34 12.26 3.58
CA VAL A 121 -24.80 10.92 3.32
C VAL A 121 -23.73 10.57 4.34
N ALA A 122 -23.86 9.41 4.95
CA ALA A 122 -22.80 8.76 5.71
C ALA A 122 -22.32 7.50 4.98
N SER A 123 -21.06 7.12 5.19
CA SER A 123 -20.63 5.73 4.94
C SER A 123 -21.01 4.84 6.12
N LYS A 124 -20.74 3.53 6.05
CA LYS A 124 -20.96 2.58 7.16
C LYS A 124 -20.47 3.08 8.54
N ALA A 125 -19.39 3.87 8.60
CA ALA A 125 -18.71 4.20 9.85
C ALA A 125 -18.33 5.68 10.03
N SER A 126 -18.69 6.56 9.09
CA SER A 126 -18.25 7.95 9.11
C SER A 126 -19.14 8.87 8.28
N PHE A 127 -19.34 10.10 8.77
CA PHE A 127 -19.94 11.19 8.00
C PHE A 127 -18.95 11.87 7.03
N THR A 128 -17.65 11.70 7.24
CA THR A 128 -16.59 12.48 6.56
C THR A 128 -15.51 11.62 5.90
N SER A 129 -15.73 10.31 5.75
CA SER A 129 -14.80 9.46 4.98
C SER A 129 -14.73 9.92 3.51
N VAL A 130 -13.71 9.45 2.78
CA VAL A 130 -13.57 9.73 1.34
C VAL A 130 -14.84 9.33 0.59
N GLN A 131 -15.39 8.15 0.91
CA GLN A 131 -16.62 7.63 0.31
C GLN A 131 -17.84 8.46 0.70
N ALA A 132 -18.01 8.81 1.98
CA ALA A 132 -19.12 9.64 2.45
C ALA A 132 -19.10 11.02 1.77
N THR A 133 -17.92 11.65 1.71
CA THR A 133 -17.72 12.95 1.07
C THR A 133 -17.98 12.87 -0.44
N TRP A 134 -17.52 11.81 -1.10
CA TRP A 134 -17.76 11.59 -2.52
C TRP A 134 -19.26 11.42 -2.80
N ALA A 135 -19.94 10.59 -2.01
CA ALA A 135 -21.36 10.34 -2.16
C ALA A 135 -22.21 11.57 -1.85
N GLN A 136 -21.84 12.37 -0.83
CA GLN A 136 -22.47 13.66 -0.54
C GLN A 136 -22.34 14.62 -1.72
N ARG A 137 -21.13 14.82 -2.26
CA ARG A 137 -20.92 15.71 -3.42
C ARG A 137 -21.72 15.27 -4.63
N ARG A 138 -21.83 13.95 -4.83
CA ARG A 138 -22.64 13.39 -5.90
C ARG A 138 -24.12 13.68 -5.67
N LEU A 139 -24.63 13.47 -4.45
CA LEU A 139 -26.02 13.73 -4.11
C LEU A 139 -26.37 15.22 -4.24
N ASP A 140 -25.48 16.12 -3.80
CA ASP A 140 -25.65 17.57 -3.92
C ASP A 140 -25.80 18.03 -5.38
N GLY A 141 -25.21 17.29 -6.33
CA GLY A 141 -25.33 17.54 -7.76
C GLY A 141 -26.51 16.85 -8.46
N ARG A 142 -27.43 16.23 -7.71
CA ARG A 142 -28.55 15.43 -8.23
C ARG A 142 -29.89 16.03 -7.86
N ASP A 143 -30.93 15.69 -8.63
CA ASP A 143 -32.30 16.04 -8.27
C ASP A 143 -32.79 15.11 -7.15
N THR A 144 -32.93 15.68 -5.94
CA THR A 144 -33.40 14.99 -4.73
C THR A 144 -34.85 15.31 -4.40
N SER A 145 -35.57 16.02 -5.29
CA SER A 145 -36.94 16.46 -5.07
C SER A 145 -37.94 15.31 -4.97
N ALA A 146 -37.63 14.18 -5.60
CA ALA A 146 -38.41 12.95 -5.53
C ALA A 146 -38.12 12.09 -4.28
N LEU A 147 -37.04 12.35 -3.54
CA LEU A 147 -36.76 11.63 -2.29
C LEU A 147 -37.73 12.06 -1.20
N VAL A 148 -38.16 11.10 -0.37
CA VAL A 148 -39.18 11.33 0.66
C VAL A 148 -38.50 11.56 2.02
N PRO A 149 -38.61 12.76 2.62
CA PRO A 149 -38.10 13.00 3.97
C PRO A 149 -38.67 11.99 4.99
N GLY A 150 -37.79 11.43 5.81
CA GLY A 150 -38.14 10.34 6.74
C GLY A 150 -37.89 8.94 6.18
N VAL A 151 -37.59 8.81 4.89
CA VAL A 151 -37.06 7.56 4.32
C VAL A 151 -35.53 7.60 4.35
N THR A 152 -34.93 6.56 4.92
CA THR A 152 -33.50 6.27 4.77
C THR A 152 -33.31 5.48 3.49
N TYR A 153 -32.47 5.97 2.58
CA TYR A 153 -32.09 5.25 1.36
C TYR A 153 -30.69 4.68 1.52
N LEU A 154 -30.53 3.42 1.18
CA LEU A 154 -29.26 2.70 1.29
C LEU A 154 -28.77 2.35 -0.09
N ALA A 155 -27.56 2.77 -0.41
CA ALA A 155 -26.97 2.59 -1.72
C ALA A 155 -25.54 2.09 -1.66
N GLU A 156 -25.07 1.46 -2.72
CA GLU A 156 -23.65 1.12 -2.88
C GLU A 156 -22.93 2.23 -3.65
N ILE A 157 -21.82 2.71 -3.11
CA ILE A 157 -20.98 3.76 -3.69
C ILE A 157 -19.99 3.13 -4.66
N LEU A 158 -20.13 3.48 -5.94
CA LEU A 158 -19.26 3.01 -7.01
C LEU A 158 -18.49 4.18 -7.63
N TYR A 159 -17.17 4.09 -7.64
CA TYR A 159 -16.28 4.94 -8.44
C TYR A 159 -14.93 4.22 -8.68
N PRO A 160 -14.17 4.57 -9.73
CA PRO A 160 -13.00 3.80 -10.14
C PRO A 160 -11.92 3.61 -9.05
N GLN A 161 -11.74 4.62 -8.20
CA GLN A 161 -10.79 4.57 -7.09
C GLN A 161 -11.31 3.82 -5.84
N ASN A 162 -12.56 3.30 -5.86
CA ASN A 162 -13.18 2.52 -4.77
C ASN A 162 -13.30 1.03 -5.10
N ARG A 163 -12.48 0.53 -6.02
CA ARG A 163 -12.53 -0.87 -6.44
C ARG A 163 -12.06 -1.78 -5.30
N ILE A 164 -12.88 -2.78 -4.98
CA ILE A 164 -12.55 -3.84 -4.01
C ILE A 164 -12.08 -5.08 -4.78
N VAL A 165 -12.98 -5.80 -5.46
CA VAL A 165 -12.64 -6.91 -6.37
C VAL A 165 -13.23 -6.67 -7.76
N VAL A 166 -14.51 -6.34 -7.83
CA VAL A 166 -15.27 -6.18 -9.08
C VAL A 166 -14.83 -4.93 -9.83
N ASP A 167 -14.58 -5.06 -11.13
CA ASP A 167 -14.21 -3.98 -12.04
C ASP A 167 -15.43 -3.36 -12.71
N TYR A 168 -15.92 -2.25 -12.14
CA TYR A 168 -16.99 -1.46 -12.75
C TYR A 168 -16.49 -0.48 -13.84
N GLY A 169 -15.21 -0.52 -14.21
CA GLY A 169 -14.61 0.42 -15.16
C GLY A 169 -14.71 1.87 -14.69
N ASP A 170 -15.13 2.78 -15.59
CA ASP A 170 -15.30 4.21 -15.29
C ASP A 170 -16.63 4.55 -14.59
N ARG A 171 -17.44 3.54 -14.22
CA ARG A 171 -18.77 3.76 -13.62
C ARG A 171 -18.64 4.55 -12.33
N ARG A 172 -19.45 5.61 -12.23
CA ARG A 172 -19.61 6.44 -11.04
C ARG A 172 -21.08 6.46 -10.68
N ASP A 173 -21.47 5.82 -9.57
CA ASP A 173 -22.89 5.58 -9.25
C ASP A 173 -23.18 5.49 -7.75
N LEU A 174 -24.47 5.63 -7.42
CA LEU A 174 -25.05 5.28 -6.12
C LEU A 174 -26.18 4.27 -6.39
N VAL A 175 -25.86 2.98 -6.26
CA VAL A 175 -26.79 1.89 -6.61
C VAL A 175 -27.73 1.63 -5.45
N LEU A 176 -29.02 1.95 -5.56
CA LEU A 176 -30.00 1.72 -4.50
C LEU A 176 -30.14 0.23 -4.18
N LEU A 177 -30.00 -0.11 -2.91
CA LEU A 177 -30.08 -1.46 -2.37
C LEU A 177 -31.36 -1.70 -1.57
N ALA A 178 -31.76 -0.73 -0.74
CA ALA A 178 -32.92 -0.82 0.14
C ALA A 178 -33.34 0.57 0.63
N ALA A 179 -34.55 0.68 1.18
CA ALA A 179 -35.01 1.89 1.84
C ALA A 179 -35.88 1.56 3.06
N PHE A 180 -35.84 2.41 4.09
CA PHE A 180 -36.54 2.21 5.37
C PHE A 180 -37.26 3.48 5.81
N ARG A 181 -38.51 3.34 6.26
CA ARG A 181 -39.27 4.44 6.89
C ARG A 181 -38.83 4.65 8.34
N THR A 182 -39.27 5.75 8.95
CA THR A 182 -38.92 6.12 10.33
C THR A 182 -39.42 5.14 11.40
N ASP A 183 -40.44 4.35 11.09
CA ASP A 183 -41.01 3.31 11.95
C ASP A 183 -40.26 1.98 11.84
N GLY A 184 -39.23 1.91 10.99
CA GLY A 184 -38.45 0.70 10.72
C GLY A 184 -39.00 -0.19 9.62
N THR A 185 -40.15 0.17 9.02
CA THR A 185 -40.74 -0.57 7.90
C THR A 185 -39.86 -0.43 6.67
N GLU A 186 -39.47 -1.56 6.09
CA GLU A 186 -38.78 -1.59 4.80
C GLU A 186 -39.72 -1.15 3.67
N VAL A 187 -39.28 -0.20 2.85
CA VAL A 187 -39.98 0.23 1.65
C VAL A 187 -39.66 -0.75 0.53
N PRO A 188 -40.65 -1.36 -0.14
CA PRO A 188 -40.41 -2.23 -1.29
C PRO A 188 -39.55 -1.52 -2.34
N LEU A 189 -38.56 -2.23 -2.92
CA LEU A 189 -37.63 -1.63 -3.86
C LEU A 189 -38.34 -1.00 -5.07
N ALA A 190 -39.43 -1.61 -5.54
CA ALA A 190 -40.28 -1.08 -6.61
C ALA A 190 -40.98 0.25 -6.25
N GLU A 191 -41.27 0.50 -4.97
CA GLU A 191 -41.83 1.78 -4.48
C GLU A 191 -40.72 2.83 -4.28
N ALA A 192 -39.51 2.41 -3.86
CA ALA A 192 -38.38 3.32 -3.66
C ALA A 192 -37.69 3.72 -4.98
N ALA A 193 -37.68 2.85 -5.99
CA ALA A 193 -36.97 3.05 -7.26
C ALA A 193 -37.38 4.33 -8.02
N PRO A 194 -38.68 4.68 -8.17
CA PRO A 194 -39.09 5.93 -8.82
C PRO A 194 -38.56 7.17 -8.11
N HIS A 195 -38.50 7.16 -6.78
CA HIS A 195 -37.95 8.26 -5.98
C HIS A 195 -36.43 8.41 -6.15
N TRP A 196 -35.73 7.32 -6.50
CA TRP A 196 -34.27 7.28 -6.60
C TRP A 196 -33.71 7.59 -7.99
N GLN A 197 -34.54 7.54 -9.05
CA GLN A 197 -34.09 7.71 -10.45
C GLN A 197 -33.25 8.99 -10.69
N GLY A 198 -33.53 10.07 -9.96
CA GLY A 198 -32.77 11.33 -10.04
C GLY A 198 -31.37 11.28 -9.42
N VAL A 199 -31.09 10.27 -8.59
CA VAL A 199 -29.87 10.15 -7.77
C VAL A 199 -28.88 9.13 -8.34
N GLY A 200 -29.35 7.92 -8.66
CA GLY A 200 -28.48 6.83 -9.14
C GLY A 200 -29.28 5.64 -9.69
N SER A 201 -28.57 4.57 -10.04
CA SER A 201 -29.23 3.34 -10.49
C SER A 201 -29.88 2.58 -9.33
N VAL A 202 -30.66 1.56 -9.67
CA VAL A 202 -31.23 0.59 -8.71
C VAL A 202 -30.52 -0.75 -8.90
N VAL A 203 -30.35 -1.53 -7.83
CA VAL A 203 -29.76 -2.86 -7.90
C VAL A 203 -30.55 -3.77 -8.85
N THR A 204 -29.86 -4.63 -9.59
CA THR A 204 -30.49 -5.63 -10.46
C THR A 204 -31.26 -6.64 -9.62
N VAL A 205 -32.48 -6.94 -10.04
CA VAL A 205 -33.31 -8.00 -9.45
C VAL A 205 -33.43 -9.13 -10.48
N TRP A 206 -33.07 -10.33 -10.08
CA TRP A 206 -33.13 -11.53 -10.90
C TRP A 206 -34.48 -12.25 -10.73
N PRO A 207 -34.92 -13.04 -11.73
CA PRO A 207 -36.09 -13.90 -11.59
C PRO A 207 -35.98 -14.81 -10.36
N ALA A 208 -37.12 -15.09 -9.73
CA ALA A 208 -37.18 -16.00 -8.59
C ALA A 208 -36.69 -17.41 -9.00
N MET A 209 -35.89 -18.03 -8.13
CA MET A 209 -35.33 -19.36 -8.32
C MET A 209 -35.15 -20.07 -6.98
N PRO A 210 -35.11 -21.41 -6.97
CA PRO A 210 -34.78 -22.20 -5.78
C PRO A 210 -33.42 -21.82 -5.16
N LEU A 211 -33.30 -21.94 -3.83
CA LEU A 211 -32.08 -21.60 -3.10
C LEU A 211 -30.89 -22.48 -3.52
N ASP A 212 -31.12 -23.77 -3.70
CA ASP A 212 -30.12 -24.75 -4.14
C ASP A 212 -29.61 -24.44 -5.56
N GLU A 213 -30.50 -23.99 -6.46
CA GLU A 213 -30.11 -23.53 -7.79
C GLU A 213 -29.22 -22.28 -7.72
N LEU A 214 -29.59 -21.29 -6.91
CA LEU A 214 -28.80 -20.06 -6.74
C LEU A 214 -27.42 -20.33 -6.13
N VAL A 215 -27.34 -21.22 -5.15
CA VAL A 215 -26.06 -21.64 -4.54
C VAL A 215 -25.20 -22.35 -5.59
N ALA A 216 -25.77 -23.27 -6.38
CA ALA A 216 -25.04 -23.93 -7.47
C ALA A 216 -24.52 -22.95 -8.53
N LEU A 217 -25.29 -21.91 -8.86
CA LEU A 217 -24.86 -20.83 -9.74
C LEU A 217 -23.69 -20.03 -9.14
N ALA A 218 -23.77 -19.68 -7.85
CA ALA A 218 -22.70 -19.00 -7.15
C ALA A 218 -21.40 -19.84 -7.11
N ASP A 219 -21.52 -21.14 -6.82
CA ASP A 219 -20.40 -22.05 -6.73
C ASP A 219 -19.71 -22.26 -8.09
N SER A 220 -20.49 -22.30 -9.17
CA SER A 220 -20.03 -22.47 -10.55
C SER A 220 -19.61 -21.18 -11.25
N ASN A 221 -19.71 -20.02 -10.58
CA ASN A 221 -19.44 -18.70 -11.14
C ASN A 221 -20.33 -18.36 -12.36
N THR A 222 -21.60 -18.68 -12.25
CA THR A 222 -22.61 -18.47 -13.31
C THR A 222 -23.66 -17.49 -12.82
N LEU A 223 -24.09 -16.57 -13.69
CA LEU A 223 -25.20 -15.67 -13.42
C LEU A 223 -26.56 -16.34 -13.71
N PRO A 224 -27.68 -15.84 -13.15
CA PRO A 224 -29.02 -16.38 -13.40
C PRO A 224 -29.47 -16.43 -14.87
N ASP A 225 -28.82 -15.68 -15.78
CA ASP A 225 -29.07 -15.74 -17.22
C ASP A 225 -28.24 -16.82 -17.95
N GLY A 226 -27.44 -17.59 -17.22
CA GLY A 226 -26.55 -18.63 -17.74
C GLY A 226 -25.21 -18.12 -18.26
N ALA A 227 -24.92 -16.81 -18.16
CA ALA A 227 -23.60 -16.30 -18.50
C ALA A 227 -22.58 -16.66 -17.42
N GLY A 228 -21.40 -17.14 -17.83
CA GLY A 228 -20.27 -17.26 -16.90
C GLY A 228 -19.79 -15.86 -16.49
N ALA A 229 -19.58 -15.65 -15.19
CA ALA A 229 -19.04 -14.43 -14.63
C ALA A 229 -17.74 -14.74 -13.89
N THR A 230 -16.71 -13.95 -14.16
CA THR A 230 -15.49 -14.02 -13.35
C THR A 230 -15.68 -13.31 -12.02
N GLY A 231 -14.84 -13.63 -11.03
CA GLY A 231 -14.84 -12.92 -9.74
C GLY A 231 -14.53 -11.42 -9.83
N THR A 232 -14.03 -10.93 -10.96
CA THR A 232 -13.85 -9.49 -11.24
C THR A 232 -15.07 -8.84 -11.90
N GLN A 233 -16.09 -9.61 -12.28
CA GLN A 233 -17.30 -9.12 -12.95
C GLN A 233 -18.51 -9.07 -12.02
N ALA A 234 -18.59 -9.98 -11.04
CA ALA A 234 -19.66 -10.02 -10.07
C ALA A 234 -19.17 -10.56 -8.72
N GLU A 235 -19.72 -10.04 -7.63
CA GLU A 235 -19.45 -10.59 -6.29
C GLU A 235 -20.35 -11.77 -5.96
N GLY A 236 -21.60 -11.73 -6.39
CA GLY A 236 -22.60 -12.75 -6.10
C GLY A 236 -23.96 -12.12 -5.89
N PHE A 237 -24.72 -12.65 -4.95
CA PHE A 237 -26.15 -12.38 -4.78
C PHE A 237 -26.50 -12.05 -3.32
N VAL A 238 -27.53 -11.22 -3.15
CA VAL A 238 -28.22 -11.00 -1.88
C VAL A 238 -29.63 -11.56 -2.02
N LEU A 239 -30.00 -12.43 -1.08
CA LEU A 239 -31.34 -12.97 -0.96
C LEU A 239 -32.13 -12.13 0.02
N ARG A 240 -33.36 -11.75 -0.33
CA ARG A 240 -34.27 -11.00 0.54
C ARG A 240 -35.59 -11.75 0.65
N PHE A 241 -35.84 -12.36 1.80
CA PHE A 241 -37.05 -13.14 2.09
C PHE A 241 -38.24 -12.22 2.40
N SER A 242 -39.46 -12.75 2.28
CA SER A 242 -40.69 -11.98 2.51
C SER A 242 -40.79 -11.38 3.91
N SER A 243 -40.24 -12.05 4.93
CA SER A 243 -40.07 -11.58 6.31
C SER A 243 -39.06 -10.44 6.48
N GLY A 244 -38.27 -10.12 5.44
CA GLY A 244 -37.17 -9.14 5.49
C GLY A 244 -35.82 -9.72 5.90
N VAL A 245 -35.78 -11.02 6.27
CA VAL A 245 -34.52 -11.75 6.48
C VAL A 245 -33.68 -11.68 5.20
N ARG A 246 -32.37 -11.50 5.37
CA ARG A 246 -31.43 -11.45 4.25
C ARG A 246 -30.30 -12.43 4.45
N ALA A 247 -29.79 -12.95 3.34
CA ALA A 247 -28.57 -13.74 3.27
C ALA A 247 -27.78 -13.35 2.04
N LYS A 248 -26.51 -13.75 1.96
CA LYS A 248 -25.67 -13.53 0.77
C LYS A 248 -25.02 -14.83 0.30
N ALA A 249 -24.95 -14.99 -1.01
CA ALA A 249 -24.20 -16.05 -1.68
C ALA A 249 -23.15 -15.37 -2.56
N LYS A 250 -21.86 -15.63 -2.35
CA LYS A 250 -20.78 -15.03 -3.13
C LYS A 250 -20.26 -16.02 -4.16
N LEU A 251 -19.83 -15.54 -5.32
CA LEU A 251 -19.22 -16.39 -6.33
C LEU A 251 -17.93 -17.02 -5.81
N SER A 252 -17.68 -18.29 -6.09
CA SER A 252 -16.46 -19.00 -5.68
C SER A 252 -15.18 -18.26 -6.09
N GLU A 253 -15.12 -17.75 -7.32
CA GLU A 253 -13.97 -17.02 -7.83
C GLU A 253 -13.84 -15.64 -7.18
N TYR A 254 -14.95 -14.96 -6.87
CA TYR A 254 -14.89 -13.73 -6.08
C TYR A 254 -14.31 -14.01 -4.70
N VAL A 255 -14.82 -15.02 -3.99
CA VAL A 255 -14.32 -15.41 -2.66
C VAL A 255 -12.83 -15.77 -2.72
N ARG A 256 -12.41 -16.50 -3.76
CA ARG A 256 -11.00 -16.84 -3.98
C ARG A 256 -10.13 -15.61 -4.22
N LEU A 257 -10.54 -14.72 -5.12
CA LEU A 257 -9.82 -13.48 -5.41
C LEU A 257 -9.74 -12.61 -4.16
N HIS A 258 -10.85 -12.46 -3.45
CA HIS A 258 -10.93 -11.75 -2.18
C HIS A 258 -9.98 -12.37 -1.15
N ARG A 259 -10.00 -13.68 -0.87
CA ARG A 259 -8.99 -14.28 0.03
C ARG A 259 -7.53 -14.07 -0.42
N MET A 260 -7.24 -14.09 -1.72
CA MET A 260 -5.92 -13.71 -2.25
C MET A 260 -5.62 -12.23 -1.99
N LEU A 261 -6.65 -11.40 -2.06
CA LEU A 261 -6.69 -9.99 -1.69
C LEU A 261 -6.48 -9.74 -0.18
N THR A 262 -6.68 -10.67 0.79
CA THR A 262 -6.28 -10.40 2.21
C THR A 262 -5.53 -11.43 3.08
N SER A 263 -4.21 -11.52 2.88
CA SER A 263 -3.28 -11.30 4.02
C SER A 263 -2.95 -12.40 5.05
N VAL A 264 -2.65 -13.64 4.63
CA VAL A 264 -1.72 -14.52 5.38
C VAL A 264 -0.65 -15.11 4.44
N THR A 265 0.63 -14.86 4.72
CA THR A 265 1.76 -15.38 3.92
C THR A 265 2.43 -16.59 4.58
N GLU A 266 3.16 -17.42 3.82
CA GLU A 266 3.99 -18.50 4.41
C GLU A 266 5.02 -17.95 5.42
N ARG A 267 5.42 -16.68 5.29
CA ARG A 267 6.32 -16.03 6.25
C ARG A 267 5.65 -15.76 7.59
N ASP A 268 4.37 -15.42 7.57
CA ASP A 268 3.61 -15.21 8.79
C ASP A 268 3.38 -16.55 9.51
N VAL A 269 3.10 -17.62 8.74
CA VAL A 269 3.06 -19.01 9.25
C VAL A 269 4.40 -19.45 9.85
N TRP A 270 5.52 -19.24 9.14
CA TRP A 270 6.87 -19.56 9.61
C TRP A 270 7.24 -18.81 10.90
N ARG A 271 6.87 -17.53 10.99
CA ARG A 271 7.14 -16.69 12.17
C ARG A 271 6.29 -17.14 13.36
N ALA A 272 4.98 -17.31 13.16
CA ALA A 272 4.04 -17.70 14.21
C ALA A 272 4.37 -19.09 14.77
N HIS A 273 4.62 -20.08 13.92
CA HIS A 273 5.04 -21.42 14.35
C HIS A 273 6.40 -21.40 15.03
N GLY A 274 7.35 -20.60 14.54
CA GLY A 274 8.67 -20.43 15.15
C GLY A 274 8.60 -19.92 16.59
N VAL A 275 7.73 -18.94 16.88
CA VAL A 275 7.55 -18.43 18.25
C VAL A 275 7.01 -19.52 19.18
N GLN A 276 6.04 -20.31 18.73
CA GLN A 276 5.44 -21.42 19.49
C GLN A 276 6.45 -22.56 19.74
N ARG A 277 7.21 -22.95 18.71
CA ARG A 277 8.23 -24.00 18.78
C ARG A 277 9.35 -23.68 19.76
N PHE A 278 9.75 -22.41 19.87
CA PHE A 278 10.89 -21.96 20.68
C PHE A 278 10.49 -21.14 21.89
N ALA A 279 9.27 -21.32 22.43
CA ALA A 279 8.74 -20.56 23.56
C ALA A 279 9.61 -20.62 24.85
N SER A 280 10.49 -21.62 24.98
CA SER A 280 11.45 -21.75 26.09
C SER A 280 12.75 -20.95 25.90
N VAL A 281 12.96 -20.34 24.73
CA VAL A 281 14.14 -19.53 24.39
C VAL A 281 13.91 -18.08 24.82
N PRO A 282 14.91 -17.39 25.41
CA PRO A 282 14.78 -15.98 25.76
C PRO A 282 14.33 -15.12 24.57
N ALA A 283 13.33 -14.25 24.78
CA ALA A 283 12.68 -13.47 23.72
C ALA A 283 13.67 -12.66 22.85
N LYS A 284 14.76 -12.17 23.44
CA LYS A 284 15.84 -11.47 22.72
C LYS A 284 16.57 -12.34 21.69
N LEU A 285 16.81 -13.62 22.01
CA LEU A 285 17.46 -14.57 21.09
C LEU A 285 16.48 -15.05 20.03
N LEU A 286 15.21 -15.22 20.41
CA LEU A 286 14.13 -15.59 19.50
C LEU A 286 13.85 -14.49 18.46
N ALA A 287 13.81 -13.22 18.88
CA ALA A 287 13.69 -12.03 18.02
C ALA A 287 14.79 -11.97 16.96
N GLN A 288 16.04 -12.21 17.38
CA GLN A 288 17.19 -12.28 16.48
C GLN A 288 17.13 -13.48 15.53
N GLY A 289 16.59 -14.62 15.97
CA GLY A 289 16.44 -15.84 15.17
C GLY A 289 15.34 -15.73 14.11
N LEU A 290 14.22 -15.09 14.45
CA LEU A 290 13.04 -14.94 13.59
C LEU A 290 13.01 -13.62 12.81
N ASN A 291 14.02 -12.77 12.98
CA ASN A 291 14.13 -11.46 12.34
C ASN A 291 12.90 -10.58 12.61
N CYS A 292 12.50 -10.52 13.88
CA CYS A 292 11.45 -9.68 14.45
C CYS A 292 11.97 -8.98 15.73
N THR A 293 11.13 -8.16 16.34
CA THR A 293 11.42 -7.45 17.60
C THR A 293 10.99 -8.28 18.81
N VAL A 294 11.46 -7.90 20.00
CA VAL A 294 11.08 -8.58 21.25
C VAL A 294 9.63 -8.26 21.59
N GLU A 295 9.22 -7.02 21.33
CA GLU A 295 7.87 -6.53 21.53
C GLU A 295 6.86 -7.27 20.64
N GLU A 296 7.21 -7.61 19.39
CA GLU A 296 6.35 -8.41 18.49
C GLU A 296 6.16 -9.86 18.98
N ILE A 297 7.15 -10.42 19.67
CA ILE A 297 7.05 -11.77 20.27
C ILE A 297 6.18 -11.73 21.52
N GLU A 298 6.35 -10.70 22.36
CA GLU A 298 5.62 -10.53 23.61
C GLU A 298 4.14 -10.16 23.36
N ALA A 299 3.84 -9.47 22.25
CA ALA A 299 2.47 -9.13 21.84
C ALA A 299 1.67 -10.33 21.29
N GLY A 300 2.32 -11.37 20.75
CA GLY A 300 1.68 -12.53 20.12
C GLY A 300 1.13 -13.59 21.08
N GLY A 301 1.30 -13.44 22.39
CA GLY A 301 0.83 -14.40 23.40
C GLY A 301 1.57 -15.75 23.39
N SER A 302 1.04 -16.75 24.10
CA SER A 302 1.71 -18.05 24.30
C SER A 302 1.60 -19.01 23.10
N LYS A 303 0.71 -18.74 22.13
CA LYS A 303 0.47 -19.60 20.95
C LYS A 303 0.04 -18.82 19.69
N PRO A 304 0.98 -18.10 19.04
CA PRO A 304 0.67 -17.25 17.90
C PRO A 304 0.30 -17.98 16.61
N LEU A 305 0.66 -19.27 16.44
CA LEU A 305 0.19 -20.06 15.29
C LEU A 305 -1.26 -20.51 15.47
N ASP A 306 -1.62 -20.97 16.67
CA ASP A 306 -3.01 -21.35 16.98
C ASP A 306 -3.94 -20.12 16.76
N ALA A 307 -3.51 -18.93 17.17
CA ALA A 307 -4.24 -17.68 16.90
C ALA A 307 -4.35 -17.32 15.40
N LEU A 308 -3.35 -17.66 14.58
CA LEU A 308 -3.37 -17.47 13.12
C LEU A 308 -4.29 -18.50 12.42
N LEU A 309 -4.34 -19.73 12.94
CA LEU A 309 -5.18 -20.82 12.45
C LEU A 309 -6.66 -20.62 12.80
N ASP A 310 -6.95 -19.98 13.92
CA ASP A 310 -8.31 -19.65 14.36
C ASP A 310 -8.96 -18.55 13.47
N GLU A 311 -8.16 -17.84 12.66
CA GLU A 311 -8.59 -16.72 11.82
C GLU A 311 -8.91 -17.11 10.36
N VAL A 312 -8.74 -18.38 9.99
CA VAL A 312 -8.71 -18.83 8.57
C VAL A 312 -9.58 -20.08 8.31
N PRO A 313 -10.06 -20.30 7.07
CA PRO A 313 -10.75 -21.52 6.63
C PRO A 313 -10.11 -22.88 6.93
N ASP A 314 -10.90 -23.97 6.99
CA ASP A 314 -10.41 -25.36 7.09
C ASP A 314 -9.51 -25.79 5.91
N GLU A 315 -9.84 -25.33 4.70
CA GLU A 315 -9.01 -25.52 3.49
C GLU A 315 -7.67 -24.81 3.61
N PHE A 316 -7.63 -23.73 4.39
CA PHE A 316 -6.44 -22.96 4.71
C PHE A 316 -5.72 -23.52 5.95
N ASP A 317 -6.41 -24.15 6.91
CA ASP A 317 -5.81 -24.94 7.99
C ASP A 317 -5.04 -26.13 7.41
N ALA A 318 -5.59 -26.83 6.41
CA ALA A 318 -4.85 -27.86 5.68
C ALA A 318 -3.57 -27.32 5.04
N TRP A 319 -3.65 -26.17 4.37
CA TRP A 319 -2.48 -25.50 3.78
C TRP A 319 -1.47 -25.02 4.84
N VAL A 320 -1.91 -24.40 5.95
CA VAL A 320 -1.03 -23.99 7.06
C VAL A 320 -0.37 -25.21 7.70
N ARG A 321 -1.11 -26.30 7.92
CA ARG A 321 -0.57 -27.56 8.43
C ARG A 321 0.41 -28.21 7.45
N GLU A 322 0.16 -28.13 6.14
CA GLU A 322 1.09 -28.58 5.10
C GLU A 322 2.38 -27.75 5.10
N VAL A 323 2.26 -26.41 5.21
CA VAL A 323 3.40 -25.49 5.33
C VAL A 323 4.19 -25.79 6.61
N VAL A 324 3.52 -25.94 7.76
CA VAL A 324 4.16 -26.30 9.04
C VAL A 324 4.84 -27.65 8.96
N ALA A 325 4.17 -28.69 8.43
CA ALA A 325 4.74 -30.03 8.28
C ALA A 325 5.97 -30.01 7.36
N ARG A 326 5.91 -29.27 6.25
CA ARG A 326 7.04 -29.09 5.33
C ARG A 326 8.21 -28.39 6.02
N LEU A 327 7.96 -27.29 6.74
CA LEU A 327 8.99 -26.54 7.47
C LEU A 327 9.63 -27.39 8.59
N GLU A 328 8.83 -28.18 9.31
CA GLU A 328 9.29 -29.14 10.33
C GLU A 328 10.17 -30.23 9.74
N ASP A 329 9.76 -30.81 8.61
CA ASP A 329 10.54 -31.83 7.90
C ASP A 329 11.86 -31.28 7.35
N GLU A 330 11.84 -30.06 6.80
CA GLU A 330 13.04 -29.35 6.35
C GLU A 330 13.99 -29.07 7.52
N ALA A 331 13.47 -28.60 8.66
CA ALA A 331 14.26 -28.34 9.86
C ALA A 331 14.85 -29.64 10.45
N ALA A 332 14.09 -30.73 10.48
CA ALA A 332 14.55 -32.03 10.96
C ALA A 332 15.60 -32.65 10.05
N ARG A 333 15.49 -32.49 8.73
CA ARG A 333 16.55 -32.86 7.77
C ARG A 333 17.82 -32.07 8.02
N HIS A 334 17.69 -30.76 8.29
CA HIS A 334 18.84 -29.92 8.60
C HIS A 334 19.56 -30.39 9.87
N GLU A 335 18.82 -30.68 10.95
CA GLU A 335 19.43 -31.19 12.19
C GLU A 335 20.12 -32.56 12.00
N ARG A 336 19.53 -33.48 11.23
CA ARG A 336 20.21 -34.75 10.90
C ARG A 336 21.50 -34.52 10.13
N ALA A 337 21.50 -33.60 9.16
CA ALA A 337 22.71 -33.25 8.42
C ALA A 337 23.77 -32.59 9.33
N VAL A 338 23.35 -31.80 10.33
CA VAL A 338 24.23 -31.26 11.38
C VAL A 338 24.83 -32.39 12.21
N ASP A 339 24.04 -33.36 12.65
CA ASP A 339 24.51 -34.48 13.46
C ASP A 339 25.44 -35.42 12.71
N GLU A 340 25.13 -35.74 11.46
CA GLU A 340 26.00 -36.55 10.59
C GLU A 340 27.32 -35.84 10.30
N ALA A 341 27.28 -34.55 9.96
CA ALA A 341 28.48 -33.75 9.75
C ALA A 341 29.31 -33.63 11.05
N TYR A 342 28.66 -33.44 12.19
CA TYR A 342 29.34 -33.37 13.48
C TYR A 342 29.95 -34.72 13.86
N ALA A 343 29.24 -35.85 13.70
CA ALA A 343 29.77 -37.18 14.00
C ALA A 343 31.04 -37.50 13.18
N GLY A 344 31.06 -37.07 11.91
CA GLY A 344 32.25 -37.17 11.06
C GLY A 344 33.43 -36.33 11.54
N LEU A 345 33.18 -35.22 12.26
CA LEU A 345 34.20 -34.26 12.71
C LEU A 345 34.48 -34.31 14.22
N ALA A 346 33.70 -35.05 15.00
CA ALA A 346 33.75 -35.04 16.47
C ALA A 346 35.12 -35.45 17.02
N HIS A 347 35.83 -36.35 16.33
CA HIS A 347 37.19 -36.77 16.66
C HIS A 347 38.21 -35.63 16.61
N LEU A 348 37.92 -34.54 15.88
CA LEU A 348 38.75 -33.34 15.81
C LEU A 348 38.44 -32.33 16.92
N GLY A 349 37.44 -32.57 17.76
CA GLY A 349 36.97 -31.61 18.77
C GLY A 349 38.04 -31.19 19.79
N ALA A 350 39.07 -32.01 20.01
CA ALA A 350 40.22 -31.69 20.86
C ALA A 350 41.17 -30.64 20.24
N ASP A 351 41.19 -30.52 18.91
CA ASP A 351 41.92 -29.49 18.17
C ASP A 351 40.92 -28.60 17.41
N ARG A 352 40.51 -27.51 18.08
CA ARG A 352 39.58 -26.52 17.53
C ARG A 352 40.04 -25.92 16.20
N ALA A 353 41.35 -25.84 15.93
CA ALA A 353 41.85 -25.31 14.66
C ALA A 353 41.71 -26.33 13.53
N ALA A 354 41.93 -27.61 13.80
CA ALA A 354 41.63 -28.70 12.86
C ALA A 354 40.13 -28.84 12.60
N PHE A 355 39.31 -28.77 13.64
CA PHE A 355 37.85 -28.75 13.52
C PHE A 355 37.38 -27.57 12.65
N ALA A 356 37.89 -26.36 12.88
CA ALA A 356 37.54 -25.18 12.07
C ALA A 356 37.85 -25.36 10.57
N ARG A 357 39.00 -25.95 10.22
CA ARG A 357 39.37 -26.22 8.82
C ARG A 357 38.43 -27.23 8.18
N ALA A 358 38.06 -28.28 8.90
CA ALA A 358 37.15 -29.29 8.40
C ALA A 358 35.71 -28.77 8.24
N VAL A 359 35.26 -27.90 9.16
CA VAL A 359 33.97 -27.19 9.04
C VAL A 359 33.94 -26.29 7.80
N GLN A 360 35.03 -25.61 7.45
CA GLN A 360 35.07 -24.77 6.24
C GLN A 360 34.95 -25.57 4.93
N ALA A 361 35.27 -26.87 4.96
CA ALA A 361 35.11 -27.76 3.81
C ALA A 361 33.66 -28.27 3.64
N LEU A 362 32.75 -27.99 4.58
CA LEU A 362 31.34 -28.32 4.44
C LEU A 362 30.66 -27.43 3.38
N PRO A 363 29.84 -28.00 2.49
CA PRO A 363 29.29 -27.29 1.33
C PRO A 363 28.26 -26.22 1.71
N GLU A 364 27.51 -26.42 2.80
CA GLU A 364 26.40 -25.54 3.18
C GLU A 364 26.77 -24.54 4.27
N ARG A 365 26.39 -23.28 4.07
CA ARG A 365 26.60 -22.20 5.05
C ARG A 365 25.80 -22.41 6.34
N GLY A 366 24.61 -23.02 6.26
CA GLY A 366 23.76 -23.34 7.41
C GLY A 366 24.43 -24.35 8.36
N LEU A 367 24.96 -25.44 7.81
CA LEU A 367 25.69 -26.46 8.57
C LEU A 367 26.90 -25.87 9.29
N ARG A 368 27.69 -25.04 8.60
CA ARG A 368 28.87 -24.37 9.18
C ARG A 368 28.55 -23.53 10.42
N ALA A 369 27.40 -22.85 10.42
CA ALA A 369 26.97 -22.02 11.54
C ALA A 369 26.55 -22.86 12.77
N ALA A 370 26.15 -24.12 12.58
CA ALA A 370 25.73 -25.03 13.64
C ALA A 370 26.87 -25.84 14.27
N MET A 371 27.96 -26.11 13.53
CA MET A 371 29.05 -27.00 13.98
C MET A 371 29.71 -26.60 15.30
N PHE A 372 29.99 -25.31 15.50
CA PHE A 372 30.62 -24.85 16.75
C PHE A 372 29.66 -24.85 17.93
N LEU A 373 28.37 -24.63 17.69
CA LEU A 373 27.36 -24.74 18.74
C LEU A 373 27.22 -26.20 19.17
N ARG A 374 27.24 -27.14 18.23
CA ARG A 374 27.21 -28.58 18.52
C ARG A 374 28.46 -29.03 19.28
N LEU A 375 29.64 -28.56 18.88
CA LEU A 375 30.91 -28.81 19.60
C LEU A 375 30.87 -28.30 21.05
N ASP A 376 30.27 -27.14 21.26
CA ASP A 376 30.13 -26.51 22.58
C ASP A 376 28.92 -27.04 23.38
N GLY A 377 28.23 -28.08 22.89
CA GLY A 377 27.08 -28.70 23.55
C GLY A 377 25.83 -27.81 23.62
N ARG A 378 25.70 -26.83 22.72
CA ARG A 378 24.58 -25.88 22.63
C ARG A 378 23.56 -26.31 21.59
N ARG A 379 22.31 -25.84 21.76
CA ARG A 379 21.21 -26.08 20.82
C ARG A 379 21.46 -25.42 19.46
N THR A 380 21.11 -26.13 18.40
CA THR A 380 21.28 -25.75 16.98
C THR A 380 19.95 -25.50 16.26
N ASP A 381 18.85 -25.96 16.88
CA ASP A 381 17.50 -25.99 16.33
C ASP A 381 16.92 -24.65 15.87
N LEU A 382 17.19 -23.54 16.58
CA LEU A 382 16.77 -22.20 16.16
C LEU A 382 17.51 -21.72 14.90
N ILE A 383 18.76 -22.14 14.70
CA ILE A 383 19.51 -21.83 13.48
C ILE A 383 18.97 -22.64 12.30
N GLY A 384 18.66 -23.92 12.52
CA GLY A 384 18.00 -24.77 11.54
C GLY A 384 16.63 -24.23 11.11
N TRP A 385 15.84 -23.71 12.06
CA TRP A 385 14.55 -23.08 11.74
C TRP A 385 14.70 -21.78 10.92
N ARG A 386 15.76 -21.01 11.15
CA ARG A 386 16.04 -19.79 10.39
C ARG A 386 16.42 -20.08 8.94
N SER A 387 17.08 -21.21 8.68
CA SER A 387 17.46 -21.60 7.32
C SER A 387 16.29 -22.05 6.45
N VAL A 388 15.14 -22.39 7.03
CA VAL A 388 13.93 -22.83 6.29
C VAL A 388 12.91 -21.71 6.09
N ARG A 389 13.32 -20.44 6.24
CA ARG A 389 12.45 -19.26 6.10
C ARG A 389 11.91 -19.12 4.65
N PRO A 390 10.58 -18.98 4.42
CA PRO A 390 10.00 -18.75 3.09
C PRO A 390 10.33 -17.38 2.46
N GLU A 391 10.29 -17.29 1.13
CA GLU A 391 10.48 -16.04 0.33
C GLU A 391 9.23 -15.12 0.35
N PRO A 392 9.29 -13.82 -0.04
CA PRO A 392 8.16 -12.89 0.08
C PRO A 392 7.07 -13.16 -0.97
N SER A 393 5.81 -13.06 -0.57
CA SER A 393 4.64 -12.95 -1.46
C SER A 393 3.69 -11.86 -0.94
N ASP A 394 2.90 -11.22 -1.83
CA ASP A 394 2.09 -10.03 -1.53
C ASP A 394 0.64 -10.36 -1.16
N PRO A 395 0.07 -9.77 -0.10
CA PRO A 395 -1.37 -9.76 0.11
C PRO A 395 -1.98 -8.36 0.28
N PHE A 396 -3.16 -8.14 -0.29
CA PHE A 396 -3.73 -6.85 -0.64
C PHE A 396 -4.45 -6.09 0.53
N ALA A 397 -4.84 -4.83 0.25
CA ALA A 397 -5.60 -3.88 1.08
C ALA A 397 -6.93 -3.61 0.34
N THR A 398 -8.14 -3.57 0.92
CA THR A 398 -8.71 -2.99 2.14
C THR A 398 -10.07 -3.67 2.41
N ASP A 399 -10.47 -3.80 3.68
CA ASP A 399 -11.75 -4.29 4.19
C ASP A 399 -12.27 -5.61 3.59
N GLU A 400 -11.80 -6.71 4.16
CA GLU A 400 -12.28 -8.04 3.80
C GLU A 400 -13.25 -8.66 4.79
N GLU A 401 -14.47 -8.84 4.29
CA GLU A 401 -15.47 -9.75 4.78
C GLU A 401 -15.34 -11.09 4.02
N THR A 402 -14.44 -11.95 4.48
CA THR A 402 -14.21 -13.32 3.95
C THR A 402 -13.98 -14.29 5.09
N ALA A 403 -14.92 -15.23 5.23
CA ALA A 403 -14.82 -16.50 5.93
C ALA A 403 -15.33 -17.57 4.93
N PRO A 404 -15.10 -18.89 5.12
CA PRO A 404 -14.83 -19.80 4.03
C PRO A 404 -16.03 -20.42 3.31
N ALA A 405 -15.77 -20.91 2.09
CA ALA A 405 -16.57 -21.85 1.31
C ALA A 405 -15.98 -23.28 1.48
N PRO A 406 -16.78 -24.33 1.24
CA PRO A 406 -16.48 -25.72 1.63
C PRO A 406 -15.72 -26.52 0.55
N ALA A 407 -15.00 -27.55 0.99
CA ALA A 407 -14.12 -28.37 0.16
C ALA A 407 -14.85 -29.21 -0.92
N PRO A 408 -14.39 -29.23 -2.19
CA PRO A 408 -14.95 -30.08 -3.23
C PRO A 408 -14.32 -31.49 -3.27
N ALA A 409 -15.18 -32.49 -3.44
CA ALA A 409 -14.85 -33.89 -3.65
C ALA A 409 -14.20 -34.17 -5.02
N ALA A 410 -13.37 -35.23 -5.06
CA ALA A 410 -12.51 -35.63 -6.17
C ALA A 410 -13.24 -35.98 -7.49
N ALA A 411 -12.64 -35.60 -8.62
CA ALA A 411 -13.05 -35.99 -9.97
C ALA A 411 -12.01 -36.93 -10.66
N PRO A 412 -12.45 -37.85 -11.55
CA PRO A 412 -11.64 -38.91 -12.19
C PRO A 412 -10.98 -38.46 -13.53
N PRO A 413 -10.16 -39.30 -14.22
CA PRO A 413 -9.09 -38.87 -15.14
C PRO A 413 -9.54 -38.63 -16.61
N PRO A 414 -8.66 -38.08 -17.49
CA PRO A 414 -9.09 -37.33 -18.67
C PRO A 414 -9.31 -38.19 -19.91
N GLY A 415 -10.36 -37.85 -20.67
CA GLY A 415 -10.66 -38.40 -21.99
C GLY A 415 -10.58 -37.33 -23.08
N THR A 416 -9.64 -37.54 -24.01
CA THR A 416 -9.63 -37.20 -25.45
C THR A 416 -10.48 -36.02 -25.98
N ALA A 417 -9.77 -35.05 -26.57
CA ALA A 417 -10.29 -33.97 -27.40
C ALA A 417 -11.05 -34.44 -28.66
N PRO A 418 -11.96 -33.59 -29.17
CA PRO A 418 -12.04 -33.41 -30.62
C PRO A 418 -12.13 -31.94 -31.09
N VAL A 419 -11.26 -31.63 -32.05
CA VAL A 419 -11.48 -30.96 -33.34
C VAL A 419 -12.61 -29.91 -33.46
N ARG A 420 -12.23 -28.65 -33.72
CA ARG A 420 -13.12 -27.61 -34.29
C ARG A 420 -13.12 -27.68 -35.83
N PRO A 421 -14.26 -27.46 -36.51
CA PRO A 421 -14.27 -27.05 -37.90
C PRO A 421 -14.39 -25.52 -38.05
N ALA A 422 -13.87 -25.05 -39.18
CA ALA A 422 -13.86 -23.67 -39.64
C ALA A 422 -15.16 -23.25 -40.36
N ALA A 423 -15.48 -21.96 -40.31
CA ALA A 423 -16.31 -21.23 -41.29
C ALA A 423 -16.00 -19.73 -41.14
N ALA A 424 -15.45 -19.05 -42.15
CA ALA A 424 -16.17 -18.23 -43.15
C ALA A 424 -17.02 -17.13 -42.49
N GLY A 425 -16.86 -15.81 -42.68
CA GLY A 425 -16.32 -15.03 -43.79
C GLY A 425 -17.45 -14.13 -44.32
N ALA A 426 -17.41 -12.81 -44.09
CA ALA A 426 -17.94 -11.76 -44.98
C ALA A 426 -17.92 -10.33 -44.39
N ARG A 427 -17.22 -9.44 -45.12
CA ARG A 427 -17.58 -8.08 -45.58
C ARG A 427 -17.98 -6.99 -44.56
N ALA A 428 -17.09 -5.99 -44.45
CA ALA A 428 -17.41 -4.65 -43.98
C ALA A 428 -17.95 -3.75 -45.12
N VAL A 429 -18.95 -2.94 -44.78
CA VAL A 429 -19.62 -1.92 -45.62
C VAL A 429 -18.94 -0.56 -45.38
N PRO A 430 -18.71 0.29 -46.40
CA PRO A 430 -18.12 1.61 -46.20
C PRO A 430 -19.19 2.67 -45.87
N VAL A 431 -18.90 3.55 -44.91
CA VAL A 431 -19.72 4.72 -44.54
C VAL A 431 -19.11 5.98 -45.18
N PRO A 432 -19.91 6.90 -45.75
CA PRO A 432 -19.40 8.00 -46.58
C PRO A 432 -18.93 9.21 -45.76
N ALA A 433 -17.98 9.94 -46.34
CA ALA A 433 -17.48 11.22 -45.87
C ALA A 433 -18.58 12.30 -45.88
N ARG A 434 -18.63 13.11 -44.82
CA ARG A 434 -19.41 14.36 -44.76
C ARG A 434 -18.49 15.56 -44.61
N THR A 435 -18.68 16.47 -45.55
CA THR A 435 -18.11 17.81 -45.69
C THR A 435 -18.60 18.76 -44.59
N VAL A 436 -17.74 19.69 -44.18
CA VAL A 436 -18.08 20.83 -43.30
C VAL A 436 -17.95 22.12 -44.12
N PRO A 437 -18.98 22.98 -44.20
CA PRO A 437 -18.87 24.33 -44.76
C PRO A 437 -18.42 25.32 -43.68
N GLY A 438 -17.67 26.35 -44.10
CA GLY A 438 -16.87 27.21 -43.22
C GLY A 438 -17.57 28.42 -42.59
N GLY A 439 -16.82 29.02 -41.66
CA GLY A 439 -16.62 30.48 -41.53
C GLY A 439 -17.58 31.30 -40.67
N ALA A 440 -17.15 31.67 -39.47
CA ALA A 440 -17.26 33.04 -38.95
C ALA A 440 -16.21 33.27 -37.83
N ALA A 441 -15.56 34.43 -37.89
CA ALA A 441 -14.37 34.80 -37.11
C ALA A 441 -14.69 35.38 -35.72
N ALA A 442 -13.77 35.20 -34.78
CA ALA A 442 -13.61 36.07 -33.60
C ALA A 442 -12.12 36.21 -33.27
N GLU A 443 -11.71 37.44 -33.02
CA GLU A 443 -10.35 37.99 -33.04
C GLU A 443 -9.46 37.53 -31.87
N ARG A 444 -8.14 37.46 -32.12
CA ARG A 444 -7.09 37.26 -31.11
C ARG A 444 -6.49 38.63 -30.72
N PRO A 445 -6.19 38.88 -29.43
CA PRO A 445 -5.49 40.10 -29.02
C PRO A 445 -4.00 40.05 -29.34
N ALA A 446 -3.44 41.25 -29.50
CA ALA A 446 -2.16 41.58 -30.11
C ALA A 446 -0.90 41.08 -29.37
N ALA A 447 0.16 40.91 -30.16
CA ALA A 447 1.50 40.48 -29.77
C ALA A 447 2.24 41.52 -28.90
N VAL A 448 2.93 41.02 -27.87
CA VAL A 448 3.97 41.74 -27.12
C VAL A 448 5.29 41.66 -27.91
N PRO A 449 6.08 42.74 -28.04
CA PRO A 449 7.23 42.78 -28.95
C PRO A 449 8.42 41.97 -28.42
N ALA A 450 9.16 41.39 -29.37
CA ALA A 450 10.33 40.54 -29.13
C ALA A 450 11.45 41.25 -28.35
N ALA A 451 11.92 40.58 -27.29
CA ALA A 451 13.16 40.92 -26.61
C ALA A 451 14.37 40.42 -27.42
N ARG A 452 15.47 41.18 -27.35
CA ARG A 452 16.71 41.06 -28.14
C ARG A 452 17.41 39.71 -27.93
N PRO A 453 18.18 39.21 -28.93
CA PRO A 453 18.98 38.01 -28.76
C PRO A 453 20.27 38.35 -27.99
N GLY A 454 20.40 37.80 -26.78
CA GLY A 454 21.60 37.94 -25.97
C GLY A 454 21.37 37.44 -24.56
N THR A 455 22.10 36.40 -24.17
CA THR A 455 22.06 35.63 -22.91
C THR A 455 20.86 34.68 -22.76
N VAL A 456 21.14 33.39 -22.93
CA VAL A 456 20.34 32.30 -22.35
C VAL A 456 20.26 32.57 -20.84
N PRO A 457 19.07 32.59 -20.21
CA PRO A 457 19.02 32.67 -18.76
C PRO A 457 19.72 31.43 -18.19
N GLU A 458 20.80 31.65 -17.45
CA GLU A 458 21.43 30.61 -16.61
C GLU A 458 20.32 29.98 -15.75
N GLU A 459 20.14 28.66 -15.84
CA GLU A 459 19.23 27.95 -14.95
C GLU A 459 19.64 28.27 -13.50
N PRO A 460 18.69 28.66 -12.62
CA PRO A 460 19.03 28.95 -11.24
C PRO A 460 19.65 27.69 -10.60
N PRO A 461 20.76 27.84 -9.86
CA PRO A 461 21.41 26.70 -9.23
C PRO A 461 20.44 25.95 -8.31
N LEU A 462 20.56 24.63 -8.26
CA LEU A 462 19.75 23.78 -7.38
C LEU A 462 19.75 24.35 -5.94
N PRO A 463 18.58 24.42 -5.27
CA PRO A 463 18.50 24.86 -3.88
C PRO A 463 19.44 24.08 -2.96
N VAL A 464 19.91 24.73 -1.89
CA VAL A 464 20.81 24.16 -0.91
C VAL A 464 20.09 23.88 0.41
N VAL A 465 20.20 22.64 0.91
CA VAL A 465 19.71 22.23 2.22
C VAL A 465 20.88 22.10 3.20
N HIS A 466 20.98 23.06 4.12
CA HIS A 466 21.93 23.08 5.22
C HIS A 466 21.44 22.25 6.40
N VAL A 467 22.16 21.17 6.73
CA VAL A 467 21.84 20.27 7.83
C VAL A 467 22.86 20.46 8.95
N MET A 468 22.42 20.78 10.16
CA MET A 468 23.33 20.93 11.30
C MET A 468 23.38 19.66 12.15
N THR A 469 24.53 19.32 12.73
CA THR A 469 24.65 18.20 13.69
C THR A 469 25.39 18.62 14.94
N GLY A 470 24.98 18.11 16.11
CA GLY A 470 25.59 18.44 17.39
C GLY A 470 24.63 18.34 18.57
N LEU A 471 25.16 18.28 19.79
CA LEU A 471 24.38 18.17 21.03
C LEU A 471 23.45 19.38 21.26
N PRO A 472 22.35 19.24 22.01
CA PRO A 472 21.63 20.41 22.52
C PRO A 472 22.60 21.40 23.17
N ALA A 473 22.35 22.70 22.99
CA ALA A 473 23.24 23.77 23.45
C ALA A 473 24.63 23.91 22.79
N SER A 474 24.91 23.17 21.72
CA SER A 474 26.15 23.32 20.94
C SER A 474 26.26 24.60 20.10
N GLY A 475 25.17 25.35 19.90
CA GLY A 475 25.15 26.61 19.13
C GLY A 475 24.51 26.55 17.73
N LYS A 476 24.00 25.38 17.31
CA LYS A 476 23.33 25.17 16.01
C LYS A 476 22.27 26.24 15.68
N THR A 477 21.28 26.41 16.55
CA THR A 477 20.18 27.35 16.30
C THR A 477 20.65 28.80 16.16
N THR A 478 21.71 29.20 16.88
CA THR A 478 22.33 30.52 16.72
C THR A 478 22.93 30.66 15.33
N ALA A 479 23.71 29.67 14.88
CA ALA A 479 24.29 29.66 13.55
C ALA A 479 23.22 29.60 12.44
N ALA A 480 22.16 28.83 12.63
CA ALA A 480 21.07 28.71 11.66
C ALA A 480 20.31 30.03 11.47
N ARG A 481 20.07 30.76 12.55
CA ARG A 481 19.44 32.10 12.50
C ARG A 481 20.36 33.12 11.85
N ALA A 482 21.67 33.08 12.12
CA ALA A 482 22.65 33.93 11.44
C ALA A 482 22.66 33.66 9.93
N LEU A 483 22.75 32.38 9.53
CA LEU A 483 22.72 31.96 8.13
C LEU A 483 21.43 32.41 7.42
N GLN A 484 20.28 32.27 8.09
CA GLN A 484 18.99 32.70 7.57
C GLN A 484 18.93 34.23 7.40
N ALA A 485 19.47 34.99 8.35
CA ALA A 485 19.49 36.46 8.30
C ALA A 485 20.40 36.96 7.16
N GLU A 486 21.57 36.36 7.00
CA GLU A 486 22.53 36.67 5.93
C GLU A 486 21.98 36.34 4.54
N ALA A 487 21.11 35.33 4.42
CA ALA A 487 20.52 34.90 3.15
C ALA A 487 19.50 35.90 2.55
N GLY A 488 19.17 37.00 3.25
CA GLY A 488 18.35 38.09 2.69
C GLY A 488 16.95 37.66 2.23
N GLY A 489 16.33 36.68 2.91
CA GLY A 489 15.00 36.17 2.59
C GLY A 489 14.96 35.00 1.59
N ARG A 490 16.11 34.54 1.08
CA ARG A 490 16.19 33.34 0.20
C ARG A 490 16.21 32.02 0.96
N MET A 491 16.30 32.04 2.28
CA MET A 491 16.40 30.84 3.12
C MET A 491 15.18 30.66 4.03
N ARG A 492 14.77 29.39 4.24
CA ARG A 492 13.75 28.98 5.21
C ARG A 492 14.38 28.11 6.30
N ARG A 493 14.07 28.39 7.56
CA ARG A 493 14.49 27.56 8.69
C ARG A 493 13.38 26.61 9.10
N VAL A 494 13.70 25.32 9.24
CA VAL A 494 12.77 24.27 9.69
C VAL A 494 13.38 23.55 10.90
N ASN A 495 12.66 23.51 12.02
CA ASN A 495 13.16 22.98 13.28
C ASN A 495 12.09 22.12 13.99
N LEU A 496 12.46 20.93 14.47
CA LEU A 496 11.50 20.04 15.12
C LEU A 496 10.97 20.57 16.46
N ASP A 497 11.76 21.28 17.24
CA ASP A 497 11.30 21.82 18.54
C ASP A 497 10.28 22.95 18.36
N ASP A 498 10.47 23.77 17.33
CA ASP A 498 9.49 24.80 16.94
C ASP A 498 8.20 24.15 16.42
N LEU A 499 8.32 23.14 15.53
CA LEU A 499 7.15 22.40 15.02
C LEU A 499 6.37 21.70 16.13
N ARG A 500 7.05 21.05 17.09
CA ARG A 500 6.39 20.44 18.26
C ARG A 500 5.61 21.47 19.08
N SER A 501 6.19 22.66 19.27
CA SER A 501 5.56 23.75 20.02
C SER A 501 4.40 24.42 19.26
N MET A 502 4.40 24.34 17.93
CA MET A 502 3.31 24.84 17.09
C MET A 502 2.11 23.90 17.06
N LEU A 503 2.36 22.59 17.06
CA LEU A 503 1.31 21.58 16.91
C LEU A 503 0.55 21.34 18.23
N ASP A 504 1.25 21.34 19.37
CA ASP A 504 0.64 21.08 20.67
C ASP A 504 1.18 22.02 21.76
N LEU A 505 0.31 22.38 22.72
CA LEU A 505 0.73 23.09 23.92
C LEU A 505 1.58 22.18 24.83
N PRO A 506 2.67 22.68 25.42
CA PRO A 506 3.48 21.89 26.35
C PRO A 506 2.66 21.49 27.59
N ASP A 507 2.43 20.20 27.78
CA ASP A 507 1.81 19.63 28.98
C ASP A 507 2.85 18.84 29.80
N PRO A 508 3.25 19.31 31.00
CA PRO A 508 4.23 18.62 31.85
C PRO A 508 3.78 17.23 32.34
N GLY A 509 2.47 16.95 32.34
CA GLY A 509 1.90 15.68 32.83
C GLY A 509 1.66 14.63 31.75
N ARG A 510 1.76 14.99 30.47
CA ARG A 510 1.48 14.12 29.33
C ARG A 510 2.73 13.96 28.46
N GLY A 511 3.32 12.77 28.47
CA GLY A 511 4.40 12.44 27.54
C GLY A 511 3.95 12.57 26.08
N ARG A 512 4.87 12.93 25.19
CA ARG A 512 4.56 13.00 23.75
C ARG A 512 4.43 11.59 23.19
N GLY A 513 3.24 11.25 22.67
CA GLY A 513 2.96 9.93 22.09
C GLY A 513 3.67 9.71 20.75
N HIS A 514 3.79 8.43 20.35
CA HIS A 514 4.43 8.04 19.08
C HIS A 514 3.77 8.70 17.86
N ALA A 515 2.43 8.77 17.84
CA ALA A 515 1.68 9.39 16.75
C ALA A 515 2.01 10.88 16.56
N HIS A 516 2.14 11.64 17.65
CA HIS A 516 2.54 13.06 17.60
C HIS A 516 3.91 13.23 16.95
N GLU A 517 4.90 12.44 17.38
CA GLU A 517 6.25 12.53 16.82
C GLU A 517 6.29 12.16 15.33
N GLN A 518 5.47 11.19 14.87
CA GLN A 518 5.33 10.89 13.44
C GLN A 518 4.72 12.05 12.65
N THR A 519 3.72 12.74 13.20
CA THR A 519 3.13 13.93 12.57
C THR A 519 4.16 15.06 12.45
N VAL A 520 4.93 15.34 13.51
CA VAL A 520 5.98 16.37 13.49
C VAL A 520 7.02 16.08 12.40
N LEU A 521 7.47 14.82 12.29
CA LEU A 521 8.43 14.41 11.26
C LEU A 521 7.85 14.57 9.83
N ALA A 522 6.59 14.19 9.61
CA ALA A 522 5.93 14.36 8.32
C ALA A 522 5.79 15.85 7.93
N VAL A 523 5.46 16.71 8.90
CA VAL A 523 5.38 18.17 8.70
C VAL A 523 6.76 18.75 8.36
N GLN A 524 7.83 18.30 9.03
CA GLN A 524 9.20 18.68 8.67
C GLN A 524 9.52 18.32 7.22
N ASP A 525 9.27 17.07 6.81
CA ASP A 525 9.60 16.61 5.45
C ASP A 525 8.83 17.42 4.40
N ALA A 526 7.54 17.66 4.63
CA ALA A 526 6.69 18.47 3.76
C ALA A 526 7.15 19.94 3.68
N ALA A 527 7.53 20.54 4.82
CA ALA A 527 8.00 21.93 4.86
C ALA A 527 9.34 22.10 4.13
N VAL A 528 10.27 21.16 4.31
CA VAL A 528 11.56 21.16 3.60
C VAL A 528 11.33 20.99 2.10
N ARG A 529 10.47 20.04 1.69
CA ARG A 529 10.13 19.81 0.29
C ARG A 529 9.49 21.02 -0.37
N ALA A 530 8.45 21.58 0.24
CA ALA A 530 7.74 22.74 -0.31
C ALA A 530 8.65 23.97 -0.44
N ALA A 531 9.59 24.18 0.49
CA ALA A 531 10.56 25.27 0.38
C ALA A 531 11.53 25.06 -0.78
N VAL A 532 12.05 23.84 -0.96
CA VAL A 532 12.94 23.48 -2.09
C VAL A 532 12.21 23.61 -3.43
N ASP A 533 10.98 23.10 -3.55
CA ASP A 533 10.16 23.23 -4.77
C ASP A 533 9.86 24.71 -5.10
N GLY A 534 9.77 25.56 -4.09
CA GLY A 534 9.65 27.01 -4.23
C GLY A 534 10.96 27.75 -4.56
N GLY A 535 12.07 27.02 -4.74
CA GLY A 535 13.39 27.59 -5.05
C GLY A 535 14.13 28.21 -3.87
N PHE A 536 13.72 27.93 -2.63
CA PHE A 536 14.39 28.46 -1.43
C PHE A 536 15.45 27.51 -0.89
N ASP A 537 16.55 28.09 -0.39
CA ASP A 537 17.49 27.36 0.45
C ASP A 537 16.82 27.01 1.79
N VAL A 538 17.23 25.90 2.42
CA VAL A 538 16.63 25.45 3.67
C VAL A 538 17.72 25.19 4.71
N VAL A 539 17.51 25.63 5.95
CA VAL A 539 18.37 25.26 7.09
C VAL A 539 17.58 24.44 8.10
N VAL A 540 18.10 23.25 8.42
CA VAL A 540 17.53 22.30 9.38
C VAL A 540 18.49 22.13 10.56
N ASP A 541 18.16 22.74 11.69
CA ASP A 541 19.05 22.91 12.85
C ASP A 541 18.74 21.95 14.02
N ASN A 542 18.22 20.76 13.72
CA ASN A 542 18.05 19.69 14.70
C ASN A 542 19.40 19.12 15.18
N THR A 543 19.40 18.18 16.12
CA THR A 543 20.62 17.56 16.64
C THR A 543 21.31 16.61 15.66
N HIS A 544 20.54 15.89 14.82
CA HIS A 544 21.02 14.95 13.80
C HIS A 544 22.20 14.06 14.24
N LEU A 545 22.08 13.42 15.40
CA LEU A 545 23.12 12.55 15.98
C LEU A 545 23.00 11.07 15.56
N THR A 546 21.93 10.72 14.83
CA THR A 546 21.67 9.39 14.27
C THR A 546 21.18 9.52 12.82
N LYS A 547 21.23 8.41 12.06
CA LYS A 547 20.92 8.39 10.62
C LYS A 547 19.45 8.58 10.24
N HIS A 548 18.51 8.39 11.17
CA HIS A 548 17.08 8.29 10.84
C HIS A 548 16.50 9.58 10.24
N ILE A 549 16.66 10.72 10.93
CA ILE A 549 16.13 12.01 10.44
C ILE A 549 16.87 12.47 9.17
N PRO A 550 18.22 12.43 9.10
CA PRO A 550 18.93 12.77 7.86
C PRO A 550 18.52 11.91 6.66
N LYS A 551 18.22 10.62 6.84
CA LYS A 551 17.66 9.77 5.77
C LYS A 551 16.32 10.27 5.28
N ARG A 552 15.42 10.71 6.17
CA ARG A 552 14.12 11.27 5.80
C ARG A 552 14.26 12.56 5.00
N LEU A 553 15.12 13.48 5.45
CA LEU A 553 15.43 14.71 4.69
C LEU A 553 15.97 14.38 3.30
N LYS A 554 16.89 13.42 3.21
CA LYS A 554 17.43 12.93 1.93
C LYS A 554 16.35 12.34 1.03
N ALA A 555 15.42 11.57 1.57
CA ALA A 555 14.30 11.02 0.81
C ALA A 555 13.29 12.10 0.36
N ALA A 556 13.06 13.12 1.17
CA ALA A 556 12.11 14.18 0.87
C ALA A 556 12.51 15.04 -0.34
N VAL A 557 13.81 15.34 -0.49
CA VAL A 557 14.32 16.29 -1.52
C VAL A 557 15.49 15.75 -2.36
N GLY A 558 15.77 14.45 -2.29
CA GLY A 558 16.85 13.80 -3.04
C GLY A 558 16.76 14.10 -4.53
N GLY A 559 17.85 14.64 -5.10
CA GLY A 559 17.92 15.02 -6.52
C GLY A 559 17.26 16.36 -6.88
N LEU A 560 16.62 17.04 -5.93
CA LEU A 560 16.03 18.38 -6.11
C LEU A 560 16.80 19.48 -5.39
N ALA A 561 17.66 19.11 -4.44
CA ALA A 561 18.54 20.00 -3.71
C ALA A 561 19.89 19.35 -3.47
N THR A 562 20.89 20.19 -3.20
CA THR A 562 22.20 19.76 -2.69
C THR A 562 22.28 19.96 -1.19
N PHE A 563 23.02 19.11 -0.48
CA PHE A 563 23.15 19.17 0.97
C PHE A 563 24.50 19.73 1.41
N VAL A 564 24.47 20.61 2.43
CA VAL A 564 25.66 21.08 3.15
C VAL A 564 25.52 20.69 4.61
N VAL A 565 26.55 20.10 5.21
CA VAL A 565 26.53 19.70 6.62
C VAL A 565 27.37 20.65 7.47
N HIS A 566 26.79 21.18 8.53
CA HIS A 566 27.47 22.00 9.55
C HIS A 566 27.66 21.19 10.84
N ASP A 567 28.90 20.87 11.18
CA ASP A 567 29.22 20.01 12.34
C ASP A 567 29.57 20.83 13.59
N PHE A 568 28.78 20.67 14.65
CA PHE A 568 28.97 21.27 15.98
C PHE A 568 29.26 20.20 17.06
N THR A 569 29.67 19.00 16.67
CA THR A 569 29.95 17.90 17.59
C THR A 569 31.26 18.06 18.36
N ASP A 570 32.12 19.00 17.95
CA ASP A 570 33.38 19.33 18.63
C ASP A 570 33.18 20.19 19.89
N VAL A 571 31.96 20.73 20.10
CA VAL A 571 31.65 21.46 21.34
C VAL A 571 31.59 20.48 22.52
N PRO A 572 32.39 20.66 23.58
CA PRO A 572 32.46 19.73 24.69
C PRO A 572 31.10 19.50 25.37
N LEU A 573 30.84 18.26 25.83
CA LEU A 573 29.62 17.90 26.55
C LEU A 573 29.39 18.82 27.75
N GLU A 574 30.42 19.06 28.56
CA GLU A 574 30.32 19.91 29.76
C GLU A 574 29.97 21.37 29.42
N GLU A 575 30.47 21.88 28.29
CA GLU A 575 30.10 23.22 27.81
C GLU A 575 28.65 23.25 27.31
N CYS A 576 28.16 22.18 26.68
CA CYS A 576 26.75 22.04 26.31
C CYS A 576 25.85 22.01 27.55
N LEU A 577 26.22 21.25 28.58
CA LEU A 577 25.46 21.19 29.84
C LEU A 577 25.42 22.54 30.55
N ARG A 578 26.57 23.24 30.65
CA ARG A 578 26.65 24.58 31.22
C ARG A 578 25.76 25.57 30.48
N ARG A 579 25.75 25.53 29.14
CA ARG A 579 24.90 26.38 28.31
C ARG A 579 23.43 26.02 28.42
N ASP A 580 23.08 24.73 28.51
CA ASP A 580 21.68 24.29 28.64
C ASP A 580 21.07 24.72 29.98
N ALA A 581 21.83 24.62 31.07
CA ALA A 581 21.41 25.09 32.39
C ALA A 581 21.09 26.60 32.43
N ALA A 582 21.68 27.40 31.53
CA ALA A 582 21.41 28.84 31.42
C ALA A 582 20.26 29.18 30.46
N ARG A 583 19.59 28.20 29.84
CA ARG A 583 18.49 28.43 28.91
C ARG A 583 17.16 28.57 29.64
N GLU A 584 16.30 29.42 29.09
CA GLU A 584 14.89 29.54 29.51
C GLU A 584 14.13 28.22 29.33
N ARG A 585 14.34 27.53 28.20
CA ARG A 585 13.83 26.17 27.95
C ARG A 585 15.00 25.19 27.92
N GLN A 586 15.17 24.48 29.03
CA GLN A 586 16.22 23.48 29.21
C GLN A 586 15.79 22.16 28.57
N VAL A 587 16.74 21.44 27.98
CA VAL A 587 16.53 20.06 27.52
C VAL A 587 16.72 19.08 28.67
N GLY A 588 17.61 19.41 29.60
CA GLY A 588 17.90 18.62 30.80
C GLY A 588 19.16 17.76 30.64
N GLU A 589 19.95 17.73 31.72
CA GLU A 589 21.26 17.07 31.74
C GLU A 589 21.19 15.58 31.35
N GLU A 590 20.24 14.85 31.90
CA GLU A 590 20.06 13.42 31.64
C GLU A 590 19.89 13.13 30.14
N ILE A 591 19.02 13.91 29.47
CA ILE A 591 18.75 13.77 28.04
C ILE A 591 19.98 14.10 27.20
N ILE A 592 20.71 15.18 27.54
CA ILE A 592 21.93 15.57 26.83
C ILE A 592 22.99 14.47 26.95
N ARG A 593 23.16 13.88 28.14
CA ARG A 593 24.09 12.75 28.36
C ARG A 593 23.67 11.51 27.58
N ILE A 594 22.38 11.18 27.51
CA ILE A 594 21.84 10.09 26.67
C ILE A 594 22.15 10.33 25.18
N LEU A 595 21.94 11.55 24.70
CA LEU A 595 22.22 11.93 23.30
C LEU A 595 23.72 11.86 22.98
N ALA A 596 24.58 12.27 23.91
CA ALA A 596 26.03 12.15 23.78
C ALA A 596 26.49 10.68 23.72
N ASP A 597 25.92 9.81 24.56
CA ASP A 597 26.20 8.38 24.51
C ASP A 597 25.72 7.74 23.18
N LYS A 598 24.51 8.07 22.73
CA LYS A 598 23.97 7.63 21.44
C LYS A 598 24.88 8.05 20.28
N HIS A 599 25.33 9.31 20.28
CA HIS A 599 26.24 9.82 19.25
C HIS A 599 27.61 9.09 19.27
N ARG A 600 28.18 8.90 20.46
CA ARG A 600 29.43 8.15 20.65
C ARG A 600 29.31 6.73 20.12
N LYS A 601 28.21 6.04 20.41
CA LYS A 601 27.93 4.68 19.89
C LYS A 601 27.79 4.68 18.37
N ALA A 602 27.09 5.65 17.79
CA ALA A 602 26.93 5.78 16.35
C ALA A 602 28.29 6.00 15.63
N ARG A 603 29.16 6.85 16.19
CA ARG A 603 30.53 7.04 15.67
C ARG A 603 31.40 5.81 15.81
N LYS A 604 31.29 5.06 16.91
CA LYS A 604 31.99 3.78 17.08
C LYS A 604 31.56 2.74 16.04
N GLY A 605 30.30 2.80 15.60
CA GLY A 605 29.77 2.01 14.48
C GLY A 605 30.16 2.53 13.09
N GLY A 606 31.07 3.50 12.99
CA GLY A 606 31.59 4.05 11.73
C GLY A 606 30.70 5.09 11.05
N TRP A 607 29.53 5.40 11.59
CA TRP A 607 28.62 6.36 10.97
C TRP A 607 28.98 7.81 11.32
N ARG A 608 29.02 8.67 10.29
CA ARG A 608 29.17 10.13 10.42
C ARG A 608 28.21 10.81 9.44
N LEU A 609 27.62 11.92 9.87
CA LEU A 609 26.86 12.78 8.99
C LEU A 609 27.84 13.69 8.24
N THR A 610 27.95 13.52 6.92
CA THR A 610 28.81 14.34 6.05
C THR A 610 28.02 14.80 4.83
N ALA A 611 28.50 15.86 4.17
CA ALA A 611 27.91 16.30 2.90
C ALA A 611 27.97 15.18 1.84
N GLU A 612 29.06 14.39 1.82
CA GLU A 612 29.20 13.21 0.95
C GLU A 612 28.11 12.18 1.22
N TRP A 613 27.82 11.86 2.48
CA TRP A 613 26.79 10.91 2.83
C TRP A 613 25.38 11.42 2.46
N MET A 614 25.13 12.71 2.67
CA MET A 614 23.85 13.34 2.31
C MET A 614 23.63 13.39 0.79
N ASN A 615 24.67 13.69 0.01
CA ASN A 615 24.60 13.82 -1.45
C ASN A 615 24.91 12.52 -2.22
N GLY A 616 25.37 11.46 -1.55
CA GLY A 616 25.72 10.16 -2.15
C GLY A 616 24.54 9.20 -2.33
N GLY A 617 24.82 7.95 -2.71
CA GLY A 617 23.84 6.85 -2.70
C GLY A 617 23.38 6.44 -1.29
N SER A 618 22.47 5.47 -1.19
CA SER A 618 22.01 4.91 0.10
C SER A 618 23.15 4.25 0.92
N ASP A 619 24.26 3.95 0.26
CA ASP A 619 25.53 3.41 0.79
C ASP A 619 26.60 4.48 1.12
N GLY A 620 26.34 5.77 0.83
CA GLY A 620 27.28 6.87 1.06
C GLY A 620 28.34 7.06 -0.02
N SER A 621 28.26 6.34 -1.14
CA SER A 621 29.18 6.52 -2.28
C SER A 621 28.84 7.78 -3.08
N ALA A 622 29.86 8.54 -3.50
CA ALA A 622 29.67 9.76 -4.29
C ALA A 622 28.95 9.45 -5.61
N PRO A 623 28.05 10.33 -6.08
CA PRO A 623 27.42 10.15 -7.38
C PRO A 623 28.44 10.46 -8.49
N PRO A 624 28.31 9.85 -9.69
CA PRO A 624 29.24 10.12 -10.77
C PRO A 624 29.20 11.61 -11.18
N PRO A 625 30.34 12.17 -11.63
CA PRO A 625 30.35 13.50 -12.24
C PRO A 625 29.49 13.46 -13.49
N VAL A 626 28.67 14.49 -13.69
CA VAL A 626 27.79 14.60 -14.86
C VAL A 626 28.05 15.90 -15.59
N THR A 627 28.07 15.82 -16.91
CA THR A 627 28.05 16.98 -17.79
C THR A 627 26.59 17.26 -18.16
N GLY A 628 26.13 18.50 -17.95
CA GLY A 628 24.79 18.92 -18.34
C GLY A 628 24.50 18.60 -19.80
N TYR A 629 23.26 18.23 -20.09
CA TYR A 629 22.76 17.89 -21.40
C TYR A 629 21.70 18.90 -21.81
N VAL A 630 21.93 19.54 -22.96
CA VAL A 630 20.95 20.42 -23.59
C VAL A 630 20.62 19.79 -24.94
N PRO A 631 19.34 19.44 -25.21
CA PRO A 631 18.96 18.81 -26.45
C PRO A 631 19.19 19.77 -27.62
N ASP A 632 19.95 19.31 -28.63
CA ASP A 632 20.10 20.04 -29.89
C ASP A 632 18.86 19.77 -30.77
N PRO A 633 18.00 20.76 -31.04
CA PRO A 633 16.78 20.57 -31.82
C PRO A 633 17.05 20.17 -33.29
N ALA A 634 18.29 20.24 -33.77
CA ALA A 634 18.67 19.76 -35.10
C ALA A 634 18.84 18.23 -35.17
N LEU A 635 18.95 17.54 -34.03
CA LEU A 635 19.11 16.09 -33.96
C LEU A 635 17.75 15.38 -33.94
N PRO A 636 17.67 14.11 -34.40
CA PRO A 636 16.44 13.32 -34.31
C PRO A 636 15.92 13.22 -32.87
N ALA A 637 14.61 13.39 -32.69
CA ALA A 637 13.98 13.26 -31.38
C ALA A 637 14.03 11.80 -30.91
N ALA A 638 14.28 11.61 -29.60
CA ALA A 638 14.34 10.28 -29.00
C ALA A 638 13.73 10.23 -27.60
N VAL A 639 13.29 9.03 -27.26
CA VAL A 639 12.90 8.65 -25.90
C VAL A 639 13.82 7.53 -25.43
N MET A 640 14.33 7.69 -24.21
CA MET A 640 15.15 6.69 -23.56
C MET A 640 14.30 5.87 -22.59
N CYS A 641 14.54 4.56 -22.53
CA CYS A 641 13.83 3.70 -21.59
C CYS A 641 14.74 2.62 -21.02
N ASP A 642 14.70 2.46 -19.71
CA ASP A 642 15.31 1.32 -19.03
C ASP A 642 14.49 0.04 -19.20
N ILE A 643 15.13 -1.11 -18.95
CA ILE A 643 14.48 -2.42 -18.99
C ILE A 643 14.08 -2.93 -17.60
N ASP A 644 15.02 -3.14 -16.68
CA ASP A 644 14.75 -3.90 -15.45
C ASP A 644 14.07 -3.04 -14.38
N GLY A 645 12.84 -3.37 -14.01
CA GLY A 645 12.01 -2.57 -13.11
C GLY A 645 11.24 -1.46 -13.83
N THR A 646 11.63 -1.14 -15.07
CA THR A 646 10.97 -0.17 -15.95
C THR A 646 10.06 -0.85 -16.98
N LEU A 647 10.60 -1.47 -18.03
CA LEU A 647 9.83 -2.21 -19.04
C LEU A 647 9.53 -3.65 -18.63
N ALA A 648 10.44 -4.28 -17.90
CA ALA A 648 10.39 -5.66 -17.47
C ALA A 648 10.21 -5.72 -15.95
N LEU A 649 9.11 -6.32 -15.51
CA LEU A 649 8.83 -6.61 -14.11
C LEU A 649 9.51 -7.94 -13.77
N THR A 650 10.59 -7.87 -12.98
CA THR A 650 11.54 -8.97 -12.78
C THR A 650 11.01 -10.11 -11.91
N GLY A 651 9.87 -9.92 -11.21
CA GLY A 651 9.28 -10.94 -10.32
C GLY A 651 10.30 -11.52 -9.35
N ASP A 652 10.41 -12.86 -9.30
CA ASP A 652 11.34 -13.62 -8.44
C ASP A 652 12.78 -13.69 -8.98
N ARG A 653 13.07 -13.03 -10.11
CA ARG A 653 14.42 -13.00 -10.68
C ARG A 653 15.31 -12.08 -9.85
N GLY A 654 16.42 -12.63 -9.36
CA GLY A 654 17.43 -11.82 -8.69
C GLY A 654 17.92 -10.68 -9.61
N PRO A 655 18.18 -9.47 -9.10
CA PRO A 655 18.50 -8.29 -9.93
C PRO A 655 19.68 -8.48 -10.89
N TYR A 656 20.65 -9.33 -10.52
CA TYR A 656 21.84 -9.63 -11.32
C TYR A 656 21.78 -10.98 -12.05
N ASP A 657 20.69 -11.73 -11.91
CA ASP A 657 20.49 -13.00 -12.61
C ASP A 657 19.83 -12.75 -13.96
N PHE A 658 20.60 -12.28 -14.94
CA PHE A 658 20.09 -11.97 -16.27
C PHE A 658 19.86 -13.21 -17.14
N SER A 659 20.31 -14.39 -16.69
CA SER A 659 20.13 -15.65 -17.42
C SER A 659 18.65 -16.02 -17.60
N ARG A 660 17.81 -15.60 -16.65
CA ARG A 660 16.36 -15.84 -16.62
C ARG A 660 15.51 -14.66 -17.07
N CYS A 661 16.10 -13.60 -17.62
CA CYS A 661 15.35 -12.39 -18.01
C CYS A 661 14.29 -12.61 -19.10
N GLY A 662 14.36 -13.74 -19.82
CA GLY A 662 13.30 -14.15 -20.75
C GLY A 662 11.96 -14.53 -20.09
N LEU A 663 11.94 -14.66 -18.77
CA LEU A 663 10.75 -14.98 -17.96
C LEU A 663 10.09 -13.75 -17.34
N ASP A 664 10.71 -12.56 -17.47
CA ASP A 664 10.19 -11.34 -16.86
C ASP A 664 8.80 -11.00 -17.42
N LEU A 665 7.93 -10.39 -16.61
CA LEU A 665 6.63 -9.91 -17.07
C LEU A 665 6.77 -8.52 -17.73
N LEU A 666 5.89 -8.20 -18.67
CA LEU A 666 5.89 -6.89 -19.33
C LEU A 666 5.18 -5.83 -18.47
N ASN A 667 5.81 -4.68 -18.29
CA ASN A 667 5.14 -3.47 -17.80
C ASN A 667 4.33 -2.82 -18.94
N GLU A 668 3.08 -3.26 -19.09
CA GLU A 668 2.20 -2.84 -20.19
C GLU A 668 2.04 -1.31 -20.33
N PRO A 669 1.81 -0.53 -19.26
CA PRO A 669 1.73 0.93 -19.35
C PRO A 669 2.97 1.56 -19.98
N VAL A 670 4.17 1.10 -19.62
CA VAL A 670 5.44 1.64 -20.14
C VAL A 670 5.57 1.29 -21.63
N LYS A 671 5.25 0.05 -22.02
CA LYS A 671 5.22 -0.32 -23.45
C LYS A 671 4.25 0.56 -24.24
N ARG A 672 3.03 0.79 -23.71
CA ARG A 672 2.02 1.64 -24.36
C ARG A 672 2.51 3.09 -24.51
N ALA A 673 3.29 3.60 -23.56
CA ALA A 673 3.94 4.91 -23.66
C ALA A 673 4.97 4.94 -24.79
N LEU A 674 5.86 3.95 -24.89
CA LEU A 674 6.83 3.86 -25.99
C LEU A 674 6.15 3.74 -27.36
N ASP A 675 5.11 2.92 -27.44
CA ASP A 675 4.25 2.80 -28.61
C ASP A 675 3.63 4.15 -29.00
N ALA A 676 3.23 4.97 -28.02
CA ALA A 676 2.66 6.30 -28.25
C ALA A 676 3.72 7.30 -28.73
N PHE A 677 4.90 7.36 -28.12
CA PHE A 677 6.00 8.23 -28.55
C PHE A 677 6.41 7.94 -30.00
N ARG A 678 6.56 6.65 -30.34
CA ARG A 678 6.89 6.23 -31.70
C ARG A 678 5.80 6.58 -32.71
N ARG A 679 4.52 6.43 -32.37
CA ARG A 679 3.39 6.68 -33.29
C ARG A 679 3.04 8.15 -33.46
N ALA A 680 3.03 8.90 -32.36
CA ALA A 680 2.55 10.29 -32.36
C ALA A 680 3.60 11.24 -32.90
N ASP A 681 4.84 11.10 -32.42
CA ASP A 681 5.90 12.08 -32.64
C ASP A 681 7.05 11.51 -33.52
N GLY A 682 7.01 10.22 -33.83
CA GLY A 682 8.06 9.56 -34.61
C GLY A 682 9.38 9.42 -33.85
N ASP A 683 9.34 9.48 -32.52
CA ASP A 683 10.54 9.43 -31.68
C ASP A 683 11.29 8.10 -31.88
N THR A 684 12.63 8.20 -31.95
CA THR A 684 13.51 7.04 -31.86
C THR A 684 13.46 6.48 -30.44
N VAL A 685 13.19 5.19 -30.29
CA VAL A 685 13.16 4.55 -28.97
C VAL A 685 14.48 3.86 -28.68
N VAL A 686 15.22 4.40 -27.72
CA VAL A 686 16.54 3.90 -27.30
C VAL A 686 16.44 3.20 -25.96
N LEU A 687 16.73 1.90 -25.92
CA LEU A 687 16.77 1.14 -24.68
C LEU A 687 18.18 1.14 -24.07
N LEU A 688 18.30 1.56 -22.81
CA LEU A 688 19.55 1.50 -22.05
C LEU A 688 19.37 0.54 -20.86
N SER A 689 20.12 -0.55 -20.83
CA SER A 689 19.93 -1.58 -19.81
C SER A 689 21.18 -1.86 -18.99
N GLY A 690 20.98 -2.08 -17.69
CA GLY A 690 22.00 -2.59 -16.78
C GLY A 690 22.34 -4.07 -16.97
N ARG A 691 21.63 -4.80 -17.83
CA ARG A 691 21.92 -6.21 -18.16
C ARG A 691 23.27 -6.33 -18.89
N SER A 692 24.06 -7.35 -18.56
CA SER A 692 25.31 -7.66 -19.27
C SER A 692 25.04 -8.02 -20.74
N GLU A 693 25.91 -7.59 -21.64
CA GLU A 693 25.93 -7.92 -23.08
C GLU A 693 25.88 -9.43 -23.34
N GLU A 694 26.39 -10.25 -22.42
CA GLU A 694 26.34 -11.71 -22.48
C GLU A 694 24.89 -12.26 -22.55
N HIS A 695 23.91 -11.45 -22.13
CA HIS A 695 22.49 -11.80 -22.11
C HIS A 695 21.66 -11.03 -23.14
N ARG A 696 22.30 -10.40 -24.13
CA ARG A 696 21.62 -9.77 -25.26
C ARG A 696 20.65 -10.72 -25.99
N PRO A 697 21.02 -11.97 -26.33
CA PRO A 697 20.11 -12.87 -27.05
C PRO A 697 18.79 -13.12 -26.29
N GLN A 698 18.86 -13.31 -24.97
CA GLN A 698 17.71 -13.51 -24.09
C GLN A 698 16.85 -12.24 -24.01
N THR A 699 17.50 -11.08 -23.86
CA THR A 699 16.82 -9.79 -23.79
C THR A 699 16.08 -9.47 -25.10
N GLU A 700 16.72 -9.66 -26.25
CA GLU A 700 16.07 -9.44 -27.54
C GLU A 700 14.95 -10.45 -27.82
N ALA A 701 15.09 -11.71 -27.39
CA ALA A 701 14.02 -12.69 -27.49
C ALA A 701 12.80 -12.26 -26.66
N TRP A 702 13.03 -11.71 -25.47
CA TRP A 702 11.98 -11.14 -24.62
C TRP A 702 11.31 -9.92 -25.26
N LEU A 703 12.09 -8.97 -25.77
CA LEU A 703 11.58 -7.78 -26.46
C LEU A 703 10.73 -8.16 -27.69
N ARG A 704 11.17 -9.16 -28.47
CA ARG A 704 10.41 -9.71 -29.61
C ARG A 704 9.12 -10.38 -29.16
N ARG A 705 9.16 -11.21 -28.10
CA ARG A 705 7.98 -11.90 -27.55
C ARG A 705 6.86 -10.93 -27.21
N TYR A 706 7.21 -9.79 -26.60
CA TYR A 706 6.25 -8.78 -26.18
C TYR A 706 6.02 -7.66 -27.22
N ALA A 707 6.61 -7.78 -28.41
CA ALA A 707 6.53 -6.78 -29.47
C ALA A 707 6.83 -5.34 -28.97
N VAL A 708 7.87 -5.20 -28.14
CA VAL A 708 8.30 -3.90 -27.62
C VAL A 708 8.85 -3.05 -28.76
N PRO A 709 8.38 -1.81 -28.95
CA PRO A 709 8.95 -0.91 -29.96
C PRO A 709 10.31 -0.41 -29.48
N TYR A 710 11.37 -0.69 -30.24
CA TYR A 710 12.69 -0.09 -30.02
C TYR A 710 13.46 0.00 -31.34
N ASP A 711 14.38 0.95 -31.41
CA ASP A 711 15.27 1.17 -32.55
C ASP A 711 16.71 0.85 -32.18
N GLU A 712 17.11 1.11 -30.94
CA GLU A 712 18.44 0.77 -30.42
C GLU A 712 18.37 0.13 -29.05
N LEU A 713 19.29 -0.81 -28.79
CA LEU A 713 19.45 -1.48 -27.50
C LEU A 713 20.93 -1.47 -27.10
N TRP A 714 21.24 -0.68 -26.07
CA TRP A 714 22.58 -0.57 -25.49
C TRP A 714 22.58 -1.20 -24.10
N MET A 715 23.54 -2.10 -23.88
CA MET A 715 23.63 -2.92 -22.68
C MET A 715 25.01 -2.75 -22.03
N ARG A 716 25.12 -3.15 -20.77
CA ARG A 716 26.37 -3.11 -20.00
C ARG A 716 27.40 -4.06 -20.62
N ALA A 717 28.64 -3.59 -20.80
CA ALA A 717 29.72 -4.43 -21.31
C ALA A 717 29.95 -5.70 -20.48
N ALA A 718 30.30 -6.80 -21.15
CA ALA A 718 30.58 -8.08 -20.50
C ALA A 718 31.69 -7.94 -19.43
N GLY A 719 31.45 -8.47 -18.23
CA GLY A 719 32.38 -8.39 -17.10
C GLY A 719 32.40 -7.06 -16.33
N ASP A 720 31.63 -6.05 -16.75
CA ASP A 720 31.56 -4.77 -16.03
C ASP A 720 30.66 -4.84 -14.79
N THR A 721 31.26 -4.85 -13.61
CA THR A 721 30.57 -4.93 -12.32
C THR A 721 30.32 -3.57 -11.65
N ARG A 722 30.61 -2.47 -12.35
CA ARG A 722 30.43 -1.10 -11.81
C ARG A 722 28.96 -0.76 -11.61
N ARG A 723 28.69 0.30 -10.84
CA ARG A 723 27.32 0.72 -10.54
C ARG A 723 26.52 1.09 -11.78
N ASP A 724 25.20 0.91 -11.71
CA ASP A 724 24.30 1.12 -12.85
C ASP A 724 24.24 2.57 -13.34
N ASP A 725 24.29 3.53 -12.42
CA ASP A 725 24.32 4.96 -12.77
C ASP A 725 25.65 5.36 -13.46
N VAL A 726 26.76 4.71 -13.13
CA VAL A 726 28.04 4.94 -13.84
C VAL A 726 27.96 4.38 -15.25
N VAL A 727 27.50 3.14 -15.39
CA VAL A 727 27.41 2.48 -16.70
C VAL A 727 26.41 3.18 -17.62
N LYS A 728 25.23 3.53 -17.11
CA LYS A 728 24.22 4.25 -17.90
C LYS A 728 24.70 5.63 -18.33
N ALA A 729 25.44 6.36 -17.49
CA ALA A 729 26.07 7.62 -17.89
C ALA A 729 27.04 7.44 -19.07
N GLU A 730 27.92 6.44 -19.00
CA GLU A 730 28.86 6.12 -20.07
C GLU A 730 28.14 5.69 -21.36
N LEU A 731 27.09 4.86 -21.26
CA LEU A 731 26.27 4.45 -22.40
C LEU A 731 25.57 5.64 -23.06
N PHE A 732 25.03 6.56 -22.24
CA PHE A 732 24.42 7.79 -22.74
C PHE A 732 25.43 8.65 -23.49
N ASP A 733 26.60 8.90 -22.91
CA ASP A 733 27.65 9.72 -23.51
C ASP A 733 28.16 9.11 -24.83
N ALA A 734 28.33 7.78 -24.86
CA ALA A 734 28.86 7.06 -26.02
C ALA A 734 27.85 6.94 -27.17
N HIS A 735 26.56 6.71 -26.86
CA HIS A 735 25.59 6.28 -27.87
C HIS A 735 24.43 7.24 -28.09
N VAL A 736 24.16 8.16 -27.15
CA VAL A 736 22.93 8.97 -27.19
C VAL A 736 23.23 10.47 -27.26
N ARG A 737 24.13 10.98 -26.40
CA ARG A 737 24.34 12.41 -26.14
C ARG A 737 24.50 13.26 -27.41
N HIS A 738 25.25 12.77 -28.38
CA HIS A 738 25.60 13.52 -29.59
C HIS A 738 24.79 13.12 -30.82
N ARG A 739 23.79 12.25 -30.64
CA ARG A 739 23.04 11.63 -31.74
C ARG A 739 21.55 11.95 -31.72
N TYR A 740 21.01 12.31 -30.56
CA TYR A 740 19.58 12.52 -30.39
C TYR A 740 19.28 13.79 -29.59
N ALA A 741 18.11 14.37 -29.88
CA ALA A 741 17.42 15.33 -29.05
C ALA A 741 16.49 14.57 -28.09
N VAL A 742 17.00 14.19 -26.91
CA VAL A 742 16.25 13.35 -25.97
C VAL A 742 15.16 14.18 -25.29
N ARG A 743 13.91 13.73 -25.44
CA ARG A 743 12.73 14.42 -24.87
C ARG A 743 12.44 13.98 -23.44
N VAL A 744 12.56 12.68 -23.17
CA VAL A 744 12.29 12.11 -21.85
C VAL A 744 13.04 10.79 -21.68
N SER A 745 13.44 10.51 -20.44
CA SER A 745 13.93 9.21 -19.99
C SER A 745 12.89 8.54 -19.07
N LEU A 746 12.66 7.25 -19.26
CA LEU A 746 11.84 6.40 -18.39
C LEU A 746 12.77 5.45 -17.65
N ASP A 747 12.76 5.50 -16.31
CA ASP A 747 13.60 4.67 -15.44
C ASP A 747 12.85 4.42 -14.12
N ASP A 748 13.27 3.46 -13.31
CA ASP A 748 12.63 3.12 -12.03
C ASP A 748 13.54 3.43 -10.83
N ARG A 749 14.85 3.21 -10.97
CA ARG A 749 15.80 3.20 -9.87
C ARG A 749 16.20 4.61 -9.43
N ASP A 750 16.02 4.92 -8.13
CA ASP A 750 16.20 6.27 -7.57
C ASP A 750 17.55 6.91 -7.95
N ARG A 751 18.63 6.13 -7.89
CA ARG A 751 19.99 6.61 -8.19
C ARG A 751 20.19 6.97 -9.67
N VAL A 752 19.52 6.25 -10.57
CA VAL A 752 19.61 6.47 -12.03
C VAL A 752 18.67 7.60 -12.44
N VAL A 753 17.48 7.67 -11.85
CA VAL A 753 16.58 8.83 -12.00
C VAL A 753 17.28 10.11 -11.54
N ALA A 754 18.00 10.09 -10.41
CA ALA A 754 18.77 11.22 -9.94
C ALA A 754 19.93 11.59 -10.89
N LEU A 755 20.57 10.61 -11.53
CA LEU A 755 21.59 10.84 -12.55
C LEU A 755 21.01 11.62 -13.73
N TRP A 756 19.90 11.16 -14.31
CA TRP A 756 19.27 11.80 -15.47
C TRP A 756 18.82 13.23 -15.16
N ARG A 757 18.17 13.44 -14.01
CA ARG A 757 17.77 14.78 -13.57
C ARG A 757 18.97 15.71 -13.36
N ARG A 758 20.08 15.23 -12.78
CA ARG A 758 21.32 16.02 -12.63
C ARG A 758 21.97 16.36 -13.98
N MET A 759 21.75 15.55 -15.02
CA MET A 759 22.16 15.87 -16.39
C MET A 759 21.23 16.89 -17.06
N GLY A 760 20.10 17.27 -16.46
CA GLY A 760 19.11 18.16 -17.08
C GLY A 760 18.08 17.44 -17.97
N LEU A 761 18.02 16.10 -17.92
CA LEU A 761 17.04 15.34 -18.69
C LEU A 761 15.69 15.26 -17.94
N PRO A 762 14.56 15.52 -18.61
CA PRO A 762 13.24 15.17 -18.09
C PRO A 762 13.18 13.66 -17.86
N THR A 763 12.80 13.24 -16.65
CA THR A 763 12.79 11.81 -16.28
C THR A 763 11.49 11.43 -15.58
N TRP A 764 10.80 10.45 -16.16
CA TRP A 764 9.62 9.82 -15.59
C TRP A 764 10.05 8.59 -14.80
N GLN A 765 9.86 8.65 -13.48
CA GLN A 765 10.11 7.52 -12.61
C GLN A 765 8.86 6.62 -12.60
N VAL A 766 8.96 5.42 -13.16
CA VAL A 766 7.76 4.59 -13.45
C VAL A 766 7.36 3.66 -12.31
N ASN A 767 8.25 3.42 -11.33
CA ASN A 767 8.00 2.59 -10.15
C ASN A 767 8.87 3.05 -8.95
N TYR A 768 8.61 2.51 -7.75
CA TYR A 768 9.47 2.74 -6.58
C TYR A 768 10.87 2.15 -6.79
N GLY A 769 11.92 2.91 -6.44
CA GLY A 769 13.30 2.61 -6.86
C GLY A 769 14.37 2.60 -5.77
N ASP A 770 14.03 2.51 -4.48
CA ASP A 770 14.98 2.58 -3.35
C ASP A 770 15.80 1.26 -3.19
N PHE A 771 16.68 0.97 -4.16
CA PHE A 771 17.61 -0.17 -4.16
C PHE A 771 18.92 0.05 -4.94
#